data_AF-A0A6I7LX49-F1
#
_entry.id   AF-A0A6I7LX49-F1
#
_cell.length_a   1.000
_cell.length_b   1.000
_cell.length_c   1.000
_cell.angle_alpha   90.00
_cell.angle_beta   90.00
_cell.angle_gamma   90.00
#
_symmetry.space_group_name_H-M   'P 1'
#
loop_
_entity.id
_entity.type
_entity.pdbx_description
1 polymer ?
#
loop_
_entity_poly.entity_id
_entity_poly.type
_entity_poly.pdbx_seq_one_letter_code
_entity_poly.pdbx_strand_id
1 'polypeptide(L)'
;MKKMKIVIFLVISIILAGAAVGEAIPDYYSRYFYLMAPPGAFQYGLDGYVNPANLAFLKAGESRFFWSTEGVKARSFENWGFVTAVPSLGFGMEHQRLPVGHVNDYRISLAGGNDGGAIGMAYGWSSGDYAAPRRERLLSIGGISRPNRYLSLGLLGNFSVQSPGREGVAEIGIRPLGDARLTLFADGAWMRGNKFKDSPWSAGAAVELSPGIGIVGRYFDSKAFTLGLSIDFGHLGISGQGHYDNNQKLSGYTYSVRAGGLQPSIFNTLGEKDNKFVPISLKGLVEYQKYALFDDQSLRFMDILKNIRAAVDDPRIGIIALNLSGLRIYPENAWEIREELKRAQTAGKKVVIFFDNAGMTGYYLASAADLVVMDPQGSLTLYGYAISKTYFRGTLDKLGLGFDEWRFFKYKSAVEVLSRDKMSEADSAQNQVYVDDWYESTRADICQSRGLSADSFDSLINNQAYFMPDMAVKAGLVDTLARWSDIERILWNETGNYFGAVSTEALLPNALPPVHWGLRPQIAVVYGLGDCAMDTGIKARRLEQVFLGLAGNRNVKAVVFRVDSPGGDGMASDIVAEALKRCAQEKPVIVSQGQVAGSGGYWISMYGTQILAGPSTITGSIGVIGGWLYDKGLAQKLGMTSDHVKRGKHADLGLGVILPFVGYQVPARDLTQEEYAKMEGFIKEYYDGFVGKVAEGRKLSIDSVRSIAEGHFYSGIEGKKLGLVDEIGGLENAIDLAKSEAGIAPDEEIDIIEISKYKGLFNFPWRIPSLPTGVQNNSVYNYLKKVCEQPGQPLPMMLPGTYPEISR
;
A
#
# COMPACT_ATOMS: atom_id res chain seq x y z
N MET A 1 -3.27 -2.43 -28.35
CA MET A 1 -3.43 -3.36 -29.51
C MET A 1 -2.48 -3.13 -30.71
N LYS A 2 -1.86 -1.96 -30.93
CA LYS A 2 -0.92 -1.75 -32.06
C LYS A 2 0.55 -2.15 -31.81
N LYS A 3 1.02 -2.19 -30.55
CA LYS A 3 2.41 -2.59 -30.20
C LYS A 3 2.65 -4.11 -30.15
N MET A 4 1.59 -4.92 -30.13
CA MET A 4 1.68 -6.39 -30.04
C MET A 4 1.98 -7.06 -31.39
N LYS A 5 1.76 -6.36 -32.52
CA LYS A 5 1.99 -6.90 -33.86
C LYS A 5 3.47 -6.86 -34.30
N ILE A 6 4.30 -6.02 -33.69
CA ILE A 6 5.72 -5.87 -34.07
C ILE A 6 6.60 -6.94 -33.41
N VAL A 7 6.26 -7.37 -32.18
CA VAL A 7 6.95 -8.47 -31.48
C VAL A 7 6.63 -9.83 -32.10
N ILE A 8 5.39 -10.03 -32.59
CA ILE A 8 4.98 -11.26 -33.29
C ILE A 8 5.68 -11.41 -34.65
N PHE A 9 6.06 -10.31 -35.30
CA PHE A 9 6.70 -10.36 -36.64
C PHE A 9 8.20 -10.68 -36.58
N LEU A 10 8.89 -10.33 -35.49
CA LEU A 10 10.34 -10.55 -35.35
C LEU A 10 10.71 -11.98 -34.91
N VAL A 11 9.77 -12.72 -34.30
CA VAL A 11 9.96 -14.14 -33.91
C VAL A 11 9.77 -15.08 -35.12
N ILE A 12 9.08 -14.64 -36.18
CA ILE A 12 8.77 -15.47 -37.35
C ILE A 12 9.97 -15.60 -38.31
N SER A 13 11.01 -14.76 -38.20
CA SER A 13 12.11 -14.70 -39.18
C SER A 13 13.30 -15.65 -38.92
N ILE A 14 13.28 -16.50 -37.89
CA ILE A 14 14.42 -17.39 -37.52
C ILE A 14 14.12 -18.90 -37.76
N ILE A 15 13.01 -19.27 -38.40
CA ILE A 15 12.56 -20.70 -38.39
C ILE A 15 12.99 -21.54 -39.62
N LEU A 16 13.58 -20.99 -40.68
CA LEU A 16 13.84 -21.77 -41.90
C LEU A 16 15.31 -22.11 -42.14
N ALA A 17 15.72 -23.30 -41.70
CA ALA A 17 16.69 -24.17 -42.40
C ALA A 17 16.79 -25.56 -41.72
N GLY A 18 16.79 -26.61 -42.53
CA GLY A 18 17.26 -27.97 -42.17
C GLY A 18 16.16 -29.00 -41.91
N ALA A 19 15.73 -29.71 -42.97
CA ALA A 19 15.05 -30.99 -42.86
C ALA A 19 16.09 -32.09 -42.58
N ALA A 20 16.21 -32.47 -41.30
CA ALA A 20 16.74 -33.78 -40.91
C ALA A 20 15.57 -34.55 -40.27
N VAL A 21 15.48 -35.84 -40.55
CA VAL A 21 14.51 -36.75 -39.93
C VAL A 21 14.85 -36.81 -38.45
N GLY A 22 14.01 -36.17 -37.62
CA GLY A 22 14.17 -36.17 -36.18
C GLY A 22 13.57 -37.44 -35.58
N GLU A 23 14.06 -37.83 -34.40
CA GLU A 23 13.41 -38.88 -33.60
C GLU A 23 12.05 -38.39 -33.10
N ALA A 24 11.06 -39.29 -33.09
CA ALA A 24 9.73 -38.99 -32.58
C ALA A 24 9.79 -38.42 -31.16
N ILE A 25 8.85 -37.53 -30.84
CA ILE A 25 8.74 -36.89 -29.51
C ILE A 25 8.92 -37.93 -28.40
N PRO A 26 9.95 -37.83 -27.52
CA PRO A 26 10.08 -38.74 -26.38
C PRO A 26 8.91 -38.56 -25.40
N ASP A 27 8.54 -39.64 -24.70
CA ASP A 27 7.48 -39.61 -23.69
C ASP A 27 7.74 -38.56 -22.60
N TYR A 28 6.70 -37.83 -22.17
CA TYR A 28 6.76 -36.78 -21.16
C TYR A 28 7.60 -37.13 -19.93
N TYR A 29 7.44 -38.32 -19.33
CA TYR A 29 8.12 -38.70 -18.10
C TYR A 29 9.60 -39.00 -18.32
N SER A 30 9.94 -39.53 -19.50
CA SER A 30 11.33 -39.74 -19.91
C SER A 30 12.04 -38.43 -20.25
N ARG A 31 11.33 -37.50 -20.93
CA ARG A 31 11.89 -36.22 -21.35
C ARG A 31 12.11 -35.29 -20.16
N TYR A 32 11.25 -35.34 -19.16
CA TYR A 32 11.29 -34.46 -17.98
C TYR A 32 11.50 -35.24 -16.69
N PHE A 33 12.43 -36.18 -16.70
CA PHE A 33 12.71 -37.05 -15.55
C PHE A 33 13.23 -36.29 -14.31
N TYR A 34 13.67 -35.03 -14.46
CA TYR A 34 14.08 -34.15 -13.35
C TYR A 34 12.93 -33.54 -12.55
N LEU A 35 11.67 -33.73 -12.97
CA LEU A 35 10.52 -33.14 -12.30
C LEU A 35 10.19 -33.88 -11.00
N MET A 36 10.37 -33.18 -9.88
CA MET A 36 9.91 -33.64 -8.58
C MET A 36 8.38 -33.74 -8.52
N ALA A 37 7.68 -32.83 -9.19
CA ALA A 37 6.23 -32.75 -9.21
C ALA A 37 5.73 -32.08 -10.51
N PRO A 38 4.41 -32.17 -10.82
CA PRO A 38 3.83 -31.55 -12.00
C PRO A 38 4.00 -30.02 -11.98
N PRO A 39 4.45 -29.41 -13.09
CA PRO A 39 4.59 -27.96 -13.25
C PRO A 39 3.32 -27.17 -12.91
N GLY A 40 2.12 -27.66 -13.21
CA GLY A 40 0.87 -26.95 -12.90
C GLY A 40 0.61 -26.81 -11.40
N ALA A 41 1.06 -27.78 -10.58
CA ALA A 41 0.92 -27.73 -9.14
C ALA A 41 2.05 -26.90 -8.48
N PHE A 42 3.23 -26.83 -9.08
CA PHE A 42 4.39 -26.18 -8.44
C PHE A 42 5.08 -25.16 -9.33
N GLN A 43 5.54 -24.06 -8.75
CA GLN A 43 6.47 -23.15 -9.44
C GLN A 43 7.78 -23.85 -9.85
N TYR A 44 8.10 -25.00 -9.26
CA TYR A 44 9.30 -25.79 -9.54
C TYR A 44 9.33 -26.52 -10.89
N GLY A 45 8.40 -26.25 -11.82
CA GLY A 45 8.35 -26.80 -13.18
C GLY A 45 9.46 -26.30 -14.12
N LEU A 46 10.67 -26.11 -13.57
CA LEU A 46 11.85 -25.55 -14.22
C LEU A 46 11.56 -24.20 -14.89
N ASP A 47 11.00 -23.24 -14.14
CA ASP A 47 10.84 -21.85 -14.58
C ASP A 47 10.20 -21.68 -15.98
N GLY A 48 9.15 -22.47 -16.25
CA GLY A 48 8.44 -22.44 -17.53
C GLY A 48 9.16 -23.12 -18.70
N TYR A 49 10.22 -23.88 -18.43
CA TYR A 49 10.83 -24.77 -19.40
C TYR A 49 9.87 -25.90 -19.78
N VAL A 50 9.12 -26.50 -18.84
CA VAL A 50 8.19 -27.60 -19.16
C VAL A 50 6.82 -27.07 -19.58
N ASN A 51 6.09 -26.47 -18.64
CA ASN A 51 4.81 -25.81 -18.89
C ASN A 51 5.05 -24.30 -18.94
N PRO A 52 5.06 -23.65 -20.13
CA PRO A 52 5.41 -22.24 -20.26
C PRO A 52 4.50 -21.31 -19.46
N ALA A 53 3.25 -21.70 -19.16
CA ALA A 53 2.33 -20.89 -18.35
C ALA A 53 2.88 -20.58 -16.94
N ASN A 54 3.82 -21.38 -16.43
CA ASN A 54 4.45 -21.12 -15.14
C ASN A 54 5.18 -19.77 -15.06
N LEU A 55 5.67 -19.25 -16.20
CA LEU A 55 6.37 -17.96 -16.24
C LEU A 55 5.52 -16.78 -15.78
N ALA A 56 4.19 -16.89 -15.85
CA ALA A 56 3.28 -15.82 -15.43
C ALA A 56 3.19 -15.70 -13.90
N PHE A 57 3.57 -16.75 -13.14
CA PHE A 57 3.56 -16.76 -11.68
C PHE A 57 4.91 -16.38 -11.07
N LEU A 58 5.96 -16.19 -11.88
CA LEU A 58 7.25 -15.69 -11.41
C LEU A 58 7.12 -14.22 -10.99
N LYS A 59 7.51 -13.92 -9.75
CA LYS A 59 7.53 -12.54 -9.22
C LYS A 59 8.88 -11.85 -9.43
N ALA A 60 9.95 -12.62 -9.62
CA ALA A 60 11.31 -12.15 -9.81
C ALA A 60 12.06 -13.08 -10.77
N GLY A 61 13.27 -12.69 -11.18
CA GLY A 61 14.13 -13.54 -12.00
C GLY A 61 14.64 -14.75 -11.21
N GLU A 62 14.63 -15.93 -11.83
CA GLU A 62 15.10 -17.18 -11.25
C GLU A 62 15.98 -17.91 -12.27
N SER A 63 17.02 -18.58 -11.79
CA SER A 63 17.84 -19.49 -12.57
C SER A 63 18.02 -20.79 -11.82
N ARG A 64 18.03 -21.89 -12.55
CA ARG A 64 18.19 -23.23 -12.02
C ARG A 64 19.19 -24.00 -12.85
N PHE A 65 20.14 -24.60 -12.16
CA PHE A 65 21.04 -25.58 -12.71
C PHE A 65 20.67 -26.95 -12.14
N PHE A 66 20.54 -27.97 -12.97
CA PHE A 66 20.23 -29.33 -12.53
C PHE A 66 21.06 -30.36 -13.27
N TRP A 67 21.30 -31.50 -12.64
CA TRP A 67 22.01 -32.61 -13.25
C TRP A 67 21.55 -33.94 -12.65
N SER A 68 21.85 -35.03 -13.35
CA SER A 68 21.57 -36.38 -12.85
C SER A 68 22.77 -37.30 -12.97
N THR A 69 22.76 -38.34 -12.15
CA THR A 69 23.81 -39.36 -12.13
C THR A 69 23.47 -40.51 -13.06
N GLU A 70 24.46 -41.02 -13.80
CA GLU A 70 24.36 -42.31 -14.46
C GLU A 70 24.39 -43.44 -13.42
N GLY A 71 23.23 -44.03 -13.12
CA GLY A 71 23.12 -45.02 -12.06
C GLY A 71 23.30 -44.40 -10.67
N VAL A 72 23.79 -45.20 -9.72
CA VAL A 72 24.12 -44.76 -8.35
C VAL A 72 25.51 -44.08 -8.23
N LYS A 73 26.18 -43.76 -9.35
CA LYS A 73 27.52 -43.15 -9.35
C LYS A 73 27.43 -41.65 -9.04
N ALA A 74 27.80 -41.26 -7.82
CA ALA A 74 27.69 -39.88 -7.33
C ALA A 74 28.47 -38.79 -8.11
N ARG A 75 29.41 -39.16 -9.01
CA ARG A 75 30.27 -38.23 -9.76
C ARG A 75 29.95 -38.10 -11.25
N SER A 76 28.88 -38.71 -11.74
CA SER A 76 28.48 -38.60 -13.15
C SER A 76 27.78 -37.26 -13.43
N PHE A 77 28.13 -36.61 -14.54
CA PHE A 77 27.61 -35.30 -14.97
C PHE A 77 27.28 -35.29 -16.47
N GLU A 78 26.88 -36.44 -16.99
CA GLU A 78 26.62 -36.64 -18.43
C GLU A 78 25.26 -36.08 -18.87
N ASN A 79 24.36 -35.80 -17.92
CA ASN A 79 23.05 -35.21 -18.18
C ASN A 79 22.83 -34.02 -17.24
N TRP A 80 22.67 -32.82 -17.80
CA TRP A 80 22.51 -31.58 -17.05
C TRP A 80 21.66 -30.57 -17.81
N GLY A 81 21.14 -29.58 -17.11
CA GLY A 81 20.39 -28.50 -17.71
C GLY A 81 20.51 -27.20 -16.94
N PHE A 82 20.32 -26.11 -17.67
CA PHE A 82 20.29 -24.76 -17.16
C PHE A 82 19.02 -24.07 -17.65
N VAL A 83 18.25 -23.52 -16.74
CA VAL A 83 17.07 -22.71 -17.07
C VAL A 83 17.21 -21.37 -16.37
N THR A 84 16.81 -20.31 -17.06
CA THR A 84 16.73 -18.97 -16.51
C THR A 84 15.47 -18.29 -17.00
N ALA A 85 14.82 -17.54 -16.13
CA ALA A 85 13.60 -16.84 -16.44
C ALA A 85 13.52 -15.51 -15.71
N VAL A 86 12.83 -14.58 -16.34
CA VAL A 86 12.26 -13.38 -15.72
C VAL A 86 10.74 -13.47 -15.86
N PRO A 87 9.95 -12.69 -15.12
CA PRO A 87 8.50 -12.72 -15.26
C PRO A 87 8.08 -12.64 -16.74
N SER A 88 7.27 -13.61 -17.18
CA SER A 88 6.76 -13.75 -18.56
C SER A 88 7.73 -14.19 -19.66
N LEU A 89 9.04 -14.37 -19.41
CA LEU A 89 10.03 -14.80 -20.41
C LEU A 89 11.04 -15.79 -19.82
N GLY A 90 11.21 -16.93 -20.47
CA GLY A 90 12.14 -17.98 -20.05
C GLY A 90 13.02 -18.49 -21.18
N PHE A 91 14.20 -18.96 -20.82
CA PHE A 91 15.12 -19.69 -21.68
C PHE A 91 15.66 -20.90 -20.93
N GLY A 92 15.78 -22.04 -21.61
CA GLY A 92 16.44 -23.20 -21.05
C GLY A 92 17.25 -23.97 -22.07
N MET A 93 18.29 -24.62 -21.57
CA MET A 93 19.15 -25.54 -22.29
C MET A 93 19.30 -26.83 -21.48
N GLU A 94 19.25 -27.96 -22.14
CA GLU A 94 19.44 -29.27 -21.55
C GLU A 94 20.42 -30.08 -22.40
N HIS A 95 21.40 -30.69 -21.75
CA HIS A 95 22.38 -31.58 -22.35
C HIS A 95 22.10 -33.00 -21.89
N GLN A 96 22.04 -33.94 -22.84
CA GLN A 96 21.81 -35.36 -22.58
C GLN A 96 22.82 -36.23 -23.33
N ARG A 97 23.35 -37.24 -22.64
CA ARG A 97 24.15 -38.33 -23.20
C ARG A 97 23.23 -39.48 -23.59
N LEU A 98 23.18 -39.80 -24.87
CA LEU A 98 22.53 -40.98 -25.42
C LEU A 98 23.57 -42.08 -25.69
N PRO A 99 23.16 -43.36 -25.86
CA PRO A 99 24.09 -44.45 -26.18
C PRO A 99 24.96 -44.19 -27.43
N VAL A 100 24.47 -43.37 -28.36
CA VAL A 100 25.06 -43.11 -29.68
C VAL A 100 25.71 -41.72 -29.83
N GLY A 101 25.70 -40.89 -28.78
CA GLY A 101 26.27 -39.53 -28.79
C GLY A 101 25.55 -38.57 -27.85
N HIS A 102 25.77 -37.27 -28.00
CA HIS A 102 25.12 -36.23 -27.19
C HIS A 102 24.09 -35.41 -27.95
N VAL A 103 23.07 -34.94 -27.22
CA VAL A 103 22.04 -34.01 -27.71
C VAL A 103 21.93 -32.83 -26.74
N ASN A 104 21.82 -31.62 -27.30
CA ASN A 104 21.50 -30.40 -26.57
C ASN A 104 20.14 -29.89 -27.01
N ASP A 105 19.17 -29.82 -26.10
CA ASP A 105 17.87 -29.23 -26.30
C ASP A 105 17.83 -27.80 -25.79
N TYR A 106 17.24 -26.91 -26.57
CA TYR A 106 17.06 -25.50 -26.25
C TYR A 106 15.58 -25.15 -26.30
N ARG A 107 15.15 -24.20 -25.47
CA ARG A 107 13.77 -23.72 -25.46
C ARG A 107 13.72 -22.24 -25.09
N ILE A 108 12.86 -21.51 -25.78
CA ILE A 108 12.41 -20.17 -25.40
C ILE A 108 10.92 -20.20 -25.10
N SER A 109 10.53 -19.58 -23.98
CA SER A 109 9.16 -19.62 -23.45
C SER A 109 8.65 -18.20 -23.18
N LEU A 110 7.37 -17.96 -23.45
CA LEU A 110 6.66 -16.73 -23.14
C LEU A 110 5.33 -17.06 -22.45
N ALA A 111 4.90 -16.22 -21.50
CA ALA A 111 3.60 -16.38 -20.86
C ALA A 111 2.94 -15.06 -20.51
N GLY A 112 1.64 -15.12 -20.24
CA GLY A 112 0.86 -14.04 -19.64
C GLY A 112 -0.24 -14.61 -18.75
N GLY A 113 -0.60 -13.86 -17.71
CA GLY A 113 -1.58 -14.32 -16.74
C GLY A 113 -1.54 -13.52 -15.45
N ASN A 114 -2.24 -14.03 -14.44
CA ASN A 114 -2.22 -13.58 -13.06
C ASN A 114 -2.26 -14.80 -12.12
N ASP A 115 -2.30 -14.57 -10.81
CA ASP A 115 -2.24 -15.65 -9.81
C ASP A 115 -3.44 -16.63 -9.88
N GLY A 116 -4.54 -16.24 -10.54
CA GLY A 116 -5.71 -17.09 -10.81
C GLY A 116 -5.64 -17.92 -12.10
N GLY A 117 -4.77 -17.57 -13.04
CA GLY A 117 -4.62 -18.34 -14.27
C GLY A 117 -3.66 -17.73 -15.29
N ALA A 118 -3.05 -18.60 -16.08
CA ALA A 118 -1.99 -18.25 -17.02
C ALA A 118 -2.05 -19.11 -18.29
N ILE A 119 -1.57 -18.52 -19.39
CA ILE A 119 -1.30 -19.22 -20.63
C ILE A 119 0.14 -18.93 -21.07
N GLY A 120 0.80 -19.93 -21.65
CA GLY A 120 2.14 -19.77 -22.18
C GLY A 120 2.34 -20.54 -23.47
N MET A 121 3.37 -20.15 -24.20
CA MET A 121 3.87 -20.85 -25.38
C MET A 121 5.38 -20.97 -25.32
N ALA A 122 5.92 -22.06 -25.85
CA ALA A 122 7.34 -22.27 -25.98
C ALA A 122 7.71 -22.86 -27.33
N TYR A 123 8.89 -22.53 -27.82
CA TYR A 123 9.48 -23.13 -29.00
C TYR A 123 10.81 -23.80 -28.62
N GLY A 124 10.92 -25.09 -28.92
CA GLY A 124 12.10 -25.90 -28.62
C GLY A 124 12.78 -26.46 -29.87
N TRP A 125 14.10 -26.55 -29.84
CA TRP A 125 14.94 -27.11 -30.90
C TRP A 125 16.15 -27.83 -30.31
N SER A 126 16.78 -28.73 -31.08
CA SER A 126 17.92 -29.51 -30.61
C SER A 126 19.16 -29.37 -31.51
N SER A 127 20.36 -29.49 -30.94
CA SER A 127 21.65 -29.72 -31.62
C SER A 127 22.34 -30.96 -31.04
N GLY A 128 23.46 -31.42 -31.61
CA GLY A 128 24.15 -32.61 -31.09
C GLY A 128 25.10 -33.26 -32.08
N ASP A 129 25.66 -34.40 -31.68
CA ASP A 129 26.57 -35.21 -32.50
C ASP A 129 25.86 -35.76 -33.74
N TYR A 130 26.57 -35.89 -34.85
CA TYR A 130 26.00 -36.45 -36.10
C TYR A 130 25.51 -37.89 -35.96
N ALA A 131 26.08 -38.66 -35.02
CA ALA A 131 25.67 -40.03 -34.71
C ALA A 131 24.46 -40.09 -33.77
N ALA A 132 24.12 -38.98 -33.09
CA ALA A 132 22.92 -38.88 -32.27
C ALA A 132 21.74 -38.36 -33.10
N PRO A 133 20.53 -38.94 -32.96
CA PRO A 133 19.34 -38.42 -33.61
C PRO A 133 19.09 -36.97 -33.17
N ARG A 134 18.76 -36.08 -34.12
CA ARG A 134 18.21 -34.76 -33.76
C ARG A 134 16.78 -34.97 -33.25
N ARG A 135 16.37 -34.25 -32.20
CA ARG A 135 14.97 -34.24 -31.75
C ARG A 135 14.14 -33.36 -32.65
N GLU A 136 12.86 -33.71 -32.77
CA GLU A 136 11.90 -32.87 -33.48
C GLU A 136 11.74 -31.51 -32.81
N ARG A 137 11.58 -30.46 -33.62
CA ARG A 137 11.24 -29.11 -33.14
C ARG A 137 9.84 -29.11 -32.57
N LEU A 138 9.70 -28.61 -31.34
CA LEU A 138 8.46 -28.65 -30.57
C LEU A 138 7.89 -27.25 -30.38
N LEU A 139 6.62 -27.08 -30.73
CA LEU A 139 5.80 -25.99 -30.23
C LEU A 139 5.01 -26.51 -29.02
N SER A 140 5.20 -25.88 -27.86
CA SER A 140 4.47 -26.22 -26.63
C SER A 140 3.48 -25.11 -26.29
N ILE A 141 2.26 -25.47 -25.92
CA ILE A 141 1.24 -24.54 -25.45
C ILE A 141 0.79 -25.02 -24.08
N GLY A 142 0.94 -24.18 -23.07
CA GLY A 142 0.62 -24.49 -21.68
C GLY A 142 -0.51 -23.60 -21.16
N GLY A 143 -1.33 -24.13 -20.26
CA GLY A 143 -2.34 -23.38 -19.52
C GLY A 143 -2.37 -23.85 -18.06
N ILE A 144 -2.53 -22.92 -17.13
CA ILE A 144 -2.72 -23.19 -15.70
C ILE A 144 -3.92 -22.38 -15.20
N SER A 145 -4.81 -23.01 -14.45
CA SER A 145 -5.93 -22.37 -13.78
C SER A 145 -5.88 -22.66 -12.29
N ARG A 146 -5.95 -21.60 -11.48
CA ARG A 146 -5.97 -21.64 -10.02
C ARG A 146 -7.20 -20.88 -9.53
N PRO A 147 -8.40 -21.48 -9.59
CA PRO A 147 -9.63 -20.78 -9.27
C PRO A 147 -9.71 -20.34 -7.80
N ASN A 148 -8.96 -20.99 -6.91
CA ASN A 148 -8.87 -20.67 -5.48
C ASN A 148 -7.54 -21.20 -4.90
N ARG A 149 -7.32 -21.02 -3.59
CA ARG A 149 -6.12 -21.47 -2.88
C ARG A 149 -5.95 -22.99 -2.75
N TYR A 150 -7.00 -23.76 -3.02
CA TYR A 150 -7.04 -25.21 -2.80
C TYR A 150 -6.76 -26.02 -4.07
N LEU A 151 -6.96 -25.46 -5.27
CA LEU A 151 -6.94 -26.21 -6.53
C LEU A 151 -6.05 -25.53 -7.58
N SER A 152 -5.20 -26.33 -8.22
CA SER A 152 -4.46 -25.96 -9.43
C SER A 152 -4.71 -27.00 -10.52
N LEU A 153 -5.04 -26.54 -11.72
CA LEU A 153 -5.26 -27.37 -12.90
C LEU A 153 -4.27 -26.94 -13.98
N GLY A 154 -3.50 -27.87 -14.51
CA GLY A 154 -2.55 -27.62 -15.59
C GLY A 154 -2.89 -28.42 -16.84
N LEU A 155 -2.65 -27.82 -18.00
CA LEU A 155 -2.71 -28.47 -19.30
C LEU A 155 -1.46 -28.08 -20.09
N LEU A 156 -0.89 -29.05 -20.79
CA LEU A 156 0.23 -28.84 -21.71
C LEU A 156 -0.02 -29.62 -23.00
N GLY A 157 0.12 -28.96 -24.14
CA GLY A 157 0.14 -29.59 -25.46
C GLY A 157 1.50 -29.42 -26.10
N ASN A 158 2.15 -30.51 -26.48
CA ASN A 158 3.38 -30.53 -27.26
C ASN A 158 3.07 -30.95 -28.70
N PHE A 159 3.47 -30.12 -29.65
CA PHE A 159 3.20 -30.31 -31.07
C PHE A 159 4.51 -30.34 -31.84
N SER A 160 4.79 -31.43 -32.55
CA SER A 160 5.90 -31.47 -33.49
C SER A 160 5.63 -30.56 -34.68
N VAL A 161 6.65 -29.83 -35.11
CA VAL A 161 6.63 -29.00 -36.33
C VAL A 161 7.07 -29.83 -37.55
N GLN A 162 7.62 -31.02 -37.35
CA GLN A 162 8.19 -31.87 -38.40
C GLN A 162 7.36 -33.13 -38.68
N SER A 163 6.58 -33.60 -37.71
CA SER A 163 5.75 -34.80 -37.82
C SER A 163 4.32 -34.55 -37.31
N PRO A 164 3.35 -35.46 -37.57
CA PRO A 164 2.01 -35.36 -36.99
C PRO A 164 1.95 -35.69 -35.48
N GLY A 165 3.11 -35.90 -34.84
CA GLY A 165 3.26 -36.20 -33.42
C GLY A 165 2.67 -35.11 -32.53
N ARG A 166 1.82 -35.52 -31.59
CA ARG A 166 1.20 -34.64 -30.59
C ARG A 166 1.11 -35.38 -29.27
N GLU A 167 1.37 -34.64 -28.20
CA GLU A 167 1.25 -35.12 -26.85
C GLU A 167 0.46 -34.09 -26.03
N GLY A 168 -0.47 -34.57 -25.20
CA GLY A 168 -1.18 -33.76 -24.23
C GLY A 168 -0.89 -34.25 -22.82
N VAL A 169 -0.74 -33.33 -21.88
CA VAL A 169 -0.54 -33.62 -20.46
C VAL A 169 -1.60 -32.86 -19.68
N ALA A 170 -2.24 -33.55 -18.74
CA ALA A 170 -3.15 -32.96 -17.78
C ALA A 170 -2.57 -33.09 -16.37
N GLU A 171 -2.65 -32.02 -15.59
CA GLU A 171 -2.03 -31.89 -14.29
C GLU A 171 -3.10 -31.40 -13.29
N ILE A 172 -3.08 -31.94 -12.07
CA ILE A 172 -3.92 -31.50 -10.97
C ILE A 172 -3.09 -31.39 -9.70
N GLY A 173 -3.31 -30.31 -8.95
CA GLY A 173 -2.76 -30.07 -7.62
C GLY A 173 -3.87 -29.69 -6.66
N ILE A 174 -3.82 -30.24 -5.44
CA ILE A 174 -4.77 -29.97 -4.37
C ILE A 174 -3.99 -29.62 -3.11
N ARG A 175 -4.35 -28.53 -2.45
CA ARG A 175 -3.81 -28.10 -1.15
C ARG A 175 -4.90 -28.19 -0.09
N PRO A 176 -5.05 -29.31 0.64
CA PRO A 176 -6.15 -29.48 1.59
C PRO A 176 -6.19 -28.42 2.69
N LEU A 177 -5.02 -27.89 3.07
CA LEU A 177 -4.86 -26.84 4.08
C LEU A 177 -5.01 -25.41 3.50
N GLY A 178 -5.09 -25.28 2.17
CA GLY A 178 -5.11 -23.98 1.49
C GLY A 178 -3.73 -23.30 1.34
N ASP A 179 -2.66 -23.96 1.79
CA ASP A 179 -1.27 -23.49 1.73
C ASP A 179 -0.30 -24.60 1.28
N ALA A 180 0.99 -24.29 1.21
CA ALA A 180 2.02 -25.19 0.70
C ALA A 180 2.41 -26.34 1.66
N ARG A 181 1.94 -26.35 2.92
CA ARG A 181 2.33 -27.37 3.93
C ARG A 181 2.01 -28.78 3.48
N LEU A 182 0.90 -28.96 2.76
CA LEU A 182 0.54 -30.22 2.13
C LEU A 182 -0.03 -29.95 0.74
N THR A 183 0.64 -30.47 -0.29
CA THR A 183 0.16 -30.46 -1.66
C THR A 183 0.08 -31.87 -2.19
N LEU A 184 -1.13 -32.33 -2.53
CA LEU A 184 -1.37 -33.56 -3.27
C LEU A 184 -1.38 -33.24 -4.77
N PHE A 185 -0.85 -34.13 -5.60
CA PHE A 185 -0.81 -33.88 -7.04
C PHE A 185 -0.91 -35.16 -7.87
N ALA A 186 -1.33 -35.00 -9.12
CA ALA A 186 -1.27 -36.03 -10.13
C ALA A 186 -1.09 -35.42 -11.52
N ASP A 187 -0.53 -36.17 -12.44
CA ASP A 187 -0.53 -35.85 -13.86
C ASP A 187 -0.65 -37.10 -14.73
N GLY A 188 -1.03 -36.91 -15.98
CA GLY A 188 -1.11 -37.96 -16.98
C GLY A 188 -0.76 -37.43 -18.36
N ALA A 189 0.04 -38.20 -19.11
CA ALA A 189 0.49 -37.85 -20.45
C ALA A 189 -0.10 -38.80 -21.50
N TRP A 190 -0.60 -38.25 -22.59
CA TRP A 190 -1.23 -38.99 -23.67
C TRP A 190 -0.61 -38.59 -25.01
N MET A 191 -0.18 -39.58 -25.78
CA MET A 191 0.27 -39.40 -27.16
C MET A 191 -0.84 -39.71 -28.15
N ARG A 192 -0.94 -38.91 -29.20
CA ARG A 192 -1.86 -39.13 -30.31
C ARG A 192 -1.59 -40.50 -30.97
N GLY A 193 -2.61 -41.35 -31.00
CA GLY A 193 -2.54 -42.70 -31.55
C GLY A 193 -2.63 -43.80 -30.48
N ASN A 194 -2.36 -43.47 -29.22
CA ASN A 194 -2.49 -44.41 -28.09
C ASN A 194 -3.90 -44.37 -27.49
N LYS A 195 -4.35 -45.49 -26.91
CA LYS A 195 -5.59 -45.52 -26.13
C LYS A 195 -5.34 -44.82 -24.79
N PHE A 196 -6.30 -43.98 -24.36
CA PHE A 196 -6.19 -43.23 -23.11
C PHE A 196 -5.97 -44.10 -21.86
N LYS A 197 -6.52 -45.32 -21.85
CA LYS A 197 -6.33 -46.27 -20.73
C LYS A 197 -4.89 -46.79 -20.58
N ASP A 198 -4.09 -46.68 -21.64
CA ASP A 198 -2.71 -47.14 -21.69
C ASP A 198 -1.74 -45.94 -21.54
N SER A 199 -2.25 -44.76 -21.15
CA SER A 199 -1.48 -43.55 -20.95
C SER A 199 -0.77 -43.57 -19.60
N PRO A 200 0.54 -43.24 -19.56
CA PRO A 200 1.27 -43.17 -18.31
C PRO A 200 0.75 -42.03 -17.43
N TRP A 201 0.80 -42.25 -16.13
CA TRP A 201 0.37 -41.29 -15.12
C TRP A 201 1.29 -41.33 -13.90
N SER A 202 1.28 -40.25 -13.14
CA SER A 202 1.94 -40.18 -11.84
C SER A 202 1.06 -39.50 -10.80
N ALA A 203 1.26 -39.84 -9.54
CA ALA A 203 0.59 -39.21 -8.40
C ALA A 203 1.56 -39.09 -7.23
N GLY A 204 1.36 -38.10 -6.38
CA GLY A 204 2.29 -37.85 -5.28
C GLY A 204 1.80 -36.83 -4.27
N ALA A 205 2.67 -36.57 -3.29
CA ALA A 205 2.46 -35.58 -2.26
C ALA A 205 3.77 -34.82 -2.00
N ALA A 206 3.65 -33.52 -1.77
CA ALA A 206 4.70 -32.68 -1.24
C ALA A 206 4.30 -32.18 0.15
N VAL A 207 5.24 -32.22 1.07
CA VAL A 207 5.09 -31.74 2.45
C VAL A 207 6.18 -30.71 2.72
N GLU A 208 5.77 -29.53 3.17
CA GLU A 208 6.69 -28.52 3.69
C GLU A 208 6.80 -28.71 5.21
N LEU A 209 7.93 -29.25 5.67
CA LEU A 209 8.14 -29.54 7.10
C LEU A 209 8.32 -28.26 7.92
N SER A 210 8.98 -27.29 7.30
CA SER A 210 9.18 -25.93 7.81
C SER A 210 9.43 -25.02 6.61
N PRO A 211 9.22 -23.70 6.73
CA PRO A 211 9.60 -22.76 5.69
C PRO A 211 11.02 -23.02 5.17
N GLY A 212 11.10 -23.38 3.88
CA GLY A 212 12.33 -23.71 3.17
C GLY A 212 12.79 -25.17 3.23
N ILE A 213 12.05 -26.10 3.86
CA ILE A 213 12.33 -27.55 3.80
C ILE A 213 11.15 -28.29 3.20
N GLY A 214 11.32 -28.83 2.00
CA GLY A 214 10.30 -29.58 1.28
C GLY A 214 10.68 -31.05 1.08
N ILE A 215 9.72 -31.96 1.28
CA ILE A 215 9.83 -33.37 0.92
C ILE A 215 8.78 -33.67 -0.14
N VAL A 216 9.18 -34.36 -1.21
CA VAL A 216 8.28 -34.72 -2.31
C VAL A 216 8.38 -36.21 -2.59
N GLY A 217 7.25 -36.90 -2.53
CA GLY A 217 7.13 -38.29 -2.98
C GLY A 217 6.25 -38.36 -4.22
N ARG A 218 6.68 -39.12 -5.24
CA ARG A 218 5.94 -39.29 -6.49
C ARG A 218 6.01 -40.74 -6.96
N TYR A 219 4.87 -41.31 -7.30
CA TYR A 219 4.68 -42.69 -7.75
C TYR A 219 4.18 -42.70 -9.19
N PHE A 220 4.61 -43.68 -9.98
CA PHE A 220 4.30 -43.80 -11.41
C PHE A 220 3.54 -45.10 -11.70
N ASP A 221 2.74 -45.10 -12.77
CA ASP A 221 2.00 -46.27 -13.26
C ASP A 221 2.87 -47.54 -13.46
N SER A 222 4.13 -47.32 -13.84
CA SER A 222 5.17 -48.34 -14.02
C SER A 222 5.63 -49.01 -12.72
N LYS A 223 5.10 -48.60 -11.57
CA LYS A 223 5.52 -48.95 -10.20
C LYS A 223 6.84 -48.35 -9.74
N ALA A 224 7.48 -47.52 -10.58
CA ALA A 224 8.59 -46.69 -10.18
C ALA A 224 8.13 -45.61 -9.19
N PHE A 225 9.06 -45.08 -8.40
CA PHE A 225 8.79 -43.94 -7.54
C PHE A 225 10.02 -43.07 -7.35
N THR A 226 9.81 -41.83 -6.92
CA THR A 226 10.89 -40.90 -6.56
C THR A 226 10.64 -40.29 -5.20
N LEU A 227 11.72 -40.03 -4.48
CA LEU A 227 11.71 -39.30 -3.22
C LEU A 227 12.70 -38.15 -3.32
N GLY A 228 12.22 -36.93 -3.09
CA GLY A 228 13.04 -35.74 -3.15
C GLY A 228 12.99 -34.88 -1.90
N LEU A 229 14.07 -34.15 -1.67
CA LEU A 229 14.28 -33.20 -0.60
C LEU A 229 14.73 -31.87 -1.21
N SER A 230 14.12 -30.77 -0.80
CA SER A 230 14.56 -29.41 -1.13
C SER A 230 14.85 -28.62 0.14
N ILE A 231 15.91 -27.82 0.08
CA ILE A 231 16.33 -26.92 1.15
C ILE A 231 16.59 -25.55 0.53
N ASP A 232 15.87 -24.54 1.03
CA ASP A 232 15.89 -23.18 0.55
C ASP A 232 16.47 -22.22 1.60
N PHE A 233 17.25 -21.26 1.10
CA PHE A 233 18.01 -20.30 1.88
C PHE A 233 17.66 -18.86 1.48
N GLY A 234 16.40 -18.63 1.07
CA GLY A 234 15.97 -17.33 0.54
C GLY A 234 16.18 -17.21 -0.96
N HIS A 235 17.27 -16.54 -1.38
CA HIS A 235 17.59 -16.38 -2.81
C HIS A 235 18.30 -17.58 -3.44
N LEU A 236 18.80 -18.50 -2.60
CA LEU A 236 19.47 -19.72 -3.02
C LEU A 236 18.67 -20.93 -2.55
N GLY A 237 18.75 -22.04 -3.28
CA GLY A 237 18.14 -23.30 -2.89
C GLY A 237 18.89 -24.48 -3.48
N ILE A 238 18.82 -25.62 -2.80
CA ILE A 238 19.35 -26.90 -3.27
C ILE A 238 18.26 -27.95 -3.19
N SER A 239 18.23 -28.89 -4.14
CA SER A 239 17.38 -30.06 -4.02
C SER A 239 18.06 -31.31 -4.55
N GLY A 240 17.60 -32.45 -4.06
CA GLY A 240 18.01 -33.78 -4.50
C GLY A 240 16.80 -34.71 -4.59
N GLN A 241 16.81 -35.63 -5.54
CA GLN A 241 15.75 -36.60 -5.78
C GLN A 241 16.36 -37.96 -6.10
N GLY A 242 16.01 -38.98 -5.33
CA GLY A 242 16.33 -40.37 -5.62
C GLY A 242 15.26 -41.01 -6.51
N HIS A 243 15.70 -41.76 -7.51
CA HIS A 243 14.85 -42.47 -8.47
C HIS A 243 14.87 -43.96 -8.19
N TYR A 244 13.71 -44.59 -8.08
CA TYR A 244 13.55 -46.01 -7.83
C TYR A 244 12.77 -46.65 -8.98
N ASP A 245 13.32 -47.71 -9.55
CA ASP A 245 12.73 -48.41 -10.68
C ASP A 245 11.50 -49.26 -10.29
N ASN A 246 10.92 -49.96 -11.26
CA ASN A 246 9.76 -50.84 -11.06
C ASN A 246 10.02 -52.03 -10.12
N ASN A 247 11.28 -52.35 -9.82
CA ASN A 247 11.71 -53.35 -8.86
C ASN A 247 12.05 -52.73 -7.50
N GLN A 248 11.73 -51.44 -7.30
CA GLN A 248 12.02 -50.66 -6.08
C GLN A 248 13.53 -50.53 -5.80
N LYS A 249 14.38 -50.69 -6.82
CA LYS A 249 15.82 -50.48 -6.71
C LYS A 249 16.17 -49.05 -7.10
N LEU A 250 17.06 -48.44 -6.33
CA LEU A 250 17.59 -47.13 -6.62
C LEU A 250 18.33 -47.15 -7.98
N SER A 251 17.83 -46.39 -8.94
CA SER A 251 18.35 -46.29 -10.30
C SER A 251 19.22 -45.06 -10.52
N GLY A 252 19.09 -44.02 -9.70
CA GLY A 252 19.97 -42.85 -9.75
C GLY A 252 19.48 -41.66 -8.95
N TYR A 253 20.15 -40.52 -9.12
CA TYR A 253 19.83 -39.26 -8.45
C TYR A 253 19.73 -38.11 -9.43
N THR A 254 18.85 -37.16 -9.12
CA THR A 254 18.81 -35.82 -9.70
C THR A 254 19.14 -34.80 -8.62
N TYR A 255 19.93 -33.79 -8.94
CA TYR A 255 20.22 -32.66 -8.08
C TYR A 255 19.89 -31.35 -8.78
N SER A 256 19.55 -30.31 -8.01
CA SER A 256 19.41 -28.97 -8.55
C SER A 256 19.90 -27.89 -7.58
N VAL A 257 20.37 -26.79 -8.16
CA VAL A 257 20.70 -25.55 -7.46
C VAL A 257 19.86 -24.44 -8.08
N ARG A 258 19.14 -23.70 -7.24
CA ARG A 258 18.37 -22.52 -7.59
C ARG A 258 19.10 -21.26 -7.13
N ALA A 259 19.08 -20.22 -7.95
CA ALA A 259 19.47 -18.87 -7.59
C ALA A 259 18.50 -17.85 -8.18
N GLY A 260 18.05 -16.86 -7.39
CA GLY A 260 17.21 -15.77 -7.89
C GLY A 260 16.08 -15.42 -6.93
N GLY A 261 14.83 -15.57 -7.39
CA GLY A 261 13.62 -15.20 -6.66
C GLY A 261 13.63 -15.65 -5.20
N LEU A 262 13.12 -14.79 -4.33
CA LEU A 262 13.08 -15.05 -2.89
C LEU A 262 12.05 -16.12 -2.56
N GLN A 263 12.47 -17.14 -1.83
CA GLN A 263 11.64 -18.25 -1.36
C GLN A 263 11.72 -18.36 0.17
N PRO A 264 10.82 -19.13 0.82
CA PRO A 264 10.96 -19.47 2.22
C PRO A 264 12.37 -19.98 2.57
N SER A 265 12.91 -19.58 3.73
CA SER A 265 14.31 -19.85 4.11
C SER A 265 14.41 -20.61 5.42
N ILE A 266 15.31 -21.60 5.48
CA ILE A 266 15.61 -22.33 6.72
C ILE A 266 16.30 -21.45 7.77
N PHE A 267 17.03 -20.41 7.35
CA PHE A 267 17.70 -19.51 8.30
C PHE A 267 16.70 -18.67 9.09
N ASN A 268 15.50 -18.45 8.55
CA ASN A 268 14.43 -17.75 9.24
C ASN A 268 13.72 -18.64 10.28
N THR A 269 13.94 -19.95 10.26
CA THR A 269 13.23 -20.93 11.10
C THR A 269 14.13 -21.70 12.06
N LEU A 270 15.41 -21.90 11.72
CA LEU A 270 16.39 -22.64 12.52
C LEU A 270 17.48 -21.69 13.04
N GLY A 271 17.44 -21.36 14.34
CA GLY A 271 18.56 -20.77 15.08
C GLY A 271 18.62 -19.23 15.14
N GLU A 272 17.78 -18.50 14.40
CA GLU A 272 17.73 -17.03 14.45
C GLU A 272 16.45 -16.46 15.10
N LYS A 273 15.72 -17.23 15.90
CA LYS A 273 14.48 -16.73 16.51
C LYS A 273 14.77 -15.65 17.54
N ASP A 274 14.07 -14.52 17.43
CA ASP A 274 14.11 -13.39 18.35
C ASP A 274 15.54 -12.88 18.67
N ASN A 275 16.48 -12.95 17.72
CA ASN A 275 17.88 -12.56 17.91
C ASN A 275 18.32 -11.35 17.05
N LYS A 276 17.39 -10.74 16.31
CA LYS A 276 17.60 -9.53 15.52
C LYS A 276 16.76 -8.38 16.03
N PHE A 277 17.15 -7.16 15.68
CA PHE A 277 16.32 -5.97 15.86
C PHE A 277 16.14 -5.23 14.54
N VAL A 278 15.02 -4.53 14.40
CA VAL A 278 14.81 -3.59 13.28
C VAL A 278 14.94 -2.15 13.78
N PRO A 279 15.90 -1.36 13.25
CA PRO A 279 15.89 0.08 13.43
C PRO A 279 14.94 0.75 12.44
N ILE A 280 13.99 1.53 12.95
CA ILE A 280 13.03 2.34 12.17
C ILE A 280 13.24 3.81 12.52
N SER A 281 13.68 4.62 11.55
CA SER A 281 13.85 6.06 11.74
C SER A 281 12.64 6.82 11.23
N LEU A 282 12.00 7.60 12.11
CA LEU A 282 10.79 8.38 11.82
C LEU A 282 11.09 9.88 11.73
N LYS A 283 12.09 10.26 10.92
CA LYS A 283 12.44 11.66 10.68
C LYS A 283 11.53 12.29 9.62
N GLY A 284 10.82 13.37 9.97
CA GLY A 284 9.97 14.11 9.03
C GLY A 284 8.50 14.19 9.45
N LEU A 285 7.66 14.70 8.55
CA LEU A 285 6.20 14.81 8.76
C LEU A 285 5.51 13.51 8.35
N VAL A 286 4.72 12.93 9.24
CA VAL A 286 3.86 11.78 8.91
C VAL A 286 2.64 12.24 8.12
N GLU A 287 2.46 11.68 6.92
CA GLU A 287 1.34 11.97 6.02
C GLU A 287 0.76 10.67 5.42
N TYR A 288 -0.51 10.67 5.00
CA TYR A 288 -1.10 9.50 4.31
C TYR A 288 -0.54 9.28 2.89
N GLN A 289 -0.19 10.39 2.23
CA GLN A 289 0.32 10.40 0.86
C GLN A 289 1.60 11.24 0.81
N LYS A 290 2.59 10.78 0.05
CA LYS A 290 3.81 11.53 -0.25
C LYS A 290 4.00 11.69 -1.76
N TYR A 291 4.95 12.51 -2.18
CA TYR A 291 5.36 12.52 -3.59
C TYR A 291 6.24 11.32 -3.91
N ALA A 292 6.13 10.79 -5.14
CA ALA A 292 6.85 9.56 -5.52
C ALA A 292 8.38 9.73 -5.56
N LEU A 293 8.86 10.93 -5.88
CA LEU A 293 10.27 11.28 -6.04
C LEU A 293 10.60 12.54 -5.23
N PHE A 294 11.82 12.58 -4.66
CA PHE A 294 12.40 13.74 -3.96
C PHE A 294 11.58 14.28 -2.77
N ASP A 295 10.85 13.40 -2.08
CA ASP A 295 10.14 13.72 -0.84
C ASP A 295 10.87 13.08 0.34
N ASP A 296 11.91 13.76 0.82
CA ASP A 296 12.73 13.36 1.98
C ASP A 296 12.21 13.95 3.30
N GLN A 297 11.18 14.80 3.23
CA GLN A 297 10.59 15.48 4.39
C GLN A 297 9.37 14.75 4.96
N SER A 298 8.78 13.83 4.20
CA SER A 298 7.50 13.20 4.53
C SER A 298 7.60 11.68 4.64
N LEU A 299 6.96 11.13 5.66
CA LEU A 299 6.84 9.70 5.91
C LEU A 299 5.42 9.25 5.59
N ARG A 300 5.27 8.14 4.86
CA ARG A 300 3.92 7.60 4.63
C ARG A 300 3.46 6.81 5.85
N PHE A 301 2.31 7.20 6.38
CA PHE A 301 1.68 6.54 7.51
C PHE A 301 1.47 5.02 7.28
N MET A 302 0.89 4.63 6.14
CA MET A 302 0.68 3.22 5.81
C MET A 302 1.99 2.43 5.69
N ASP A 303 3.09 3.07 5.25
CA ASP A 303 4.38 2.39 5.15
C ASP A 303 4.97 2.13 6.56
N ILE A 304 4.75 3.04 7.53
CA ILE A 304 5.15 2.85 8.93
C ILE A 304 4.40 1.65 9.54
N LEU A 305 3.07 1.63 9.43
CA LEU A 305 2.24 0.53 9.96
C LEU A 305 2.63 -0.82 9.31
N LYS A 306 2.84 -0.82 7.99
CA LYS A 306 3.28 -2.00 7.25
C LYS A 306 4.65 -2.51 7.73
N ASN A 307 5.59 -1.62 8.01
CA ASN A 307 6.91 -2.00 8.51
C ASN A 307 6.85 -2.59 9.93
N ILE A 308 6.03 -2.02 10.81
CA ILE A 308 5.81 -2.58 12.16
C ILE A 308 5.19 -3.98 12.03
N ARG A 309 4.15 -4.15 11.21
CA ARG A 309 3.54 -5.47 10.99
C ARG A 309 4.51 -6.49 10.42
N ALA A 310 5.30 -6.09 9.43
CA ALA A 310 6.33 -6.97 8.86
C ALA A 310 7.37 -7.39 9.90
N ALA A 311 7.71 -6.52 10.86
CA ALA A 311 8.57 -6.85 11.98
C ALA A 311 7.91 -7.82 12.98
N VAL A 312 6.59 -7.69 13.18
CA VAL A 312 5.80 -8.63 14.00
C VAL A 312 5.78 -10.02 13.37
N ASP A 313 5.56 -10.09 12.05
CA ASP A 313 5.46 -11.35 11.30
C ASP A 313 6.82 -12.03 11.06
N ASP A 314 7.94 -11.30 11.16
CA ASP A 314 9.29 -11.86 11.01
C ASP A 314 9.74 -12.56 12.32
N PRO A 315 9.91 -13.90 12.33
CA PRO A 315 10.28 -14.66 13.52
C PRO A 315 11.69 -14.35 14.04
N ARG A 316 12.54 -13.69 13.24
CA ARG A 316 13.91 -13.33 13.64
C ARG A 316 13.97 -12.08 14.50
N ILE A 317 13.01 -11.18 14.31
CA ILE A 317 12.97 -9.89 14.98
C ILE A 317 12.46 -10.10 16.40
N GLY A 318 13.32 -9.91 17.41
CA GLY A 318 12.90 -9.86 18.80
C GLY A 318 12.61 -8.44 19.28
N ILE A 319 13.16 -7.42 18.60
CA ILE A 319 13.13 -6.03 19.04
C ILE A 319 12.80 -5.08 17.88
N ILE A 320 11.86 -4.16 18.09
CA ILE A 320 11.55 -3.04 17.20
C ILE A 320 12.11 -1.77 17.86
N ALA A 321 13.13 -1.17 17.25
CA ALA A 321 13.77 0.05 17.76
C ALA A 321 13.36 1.26 16.90
N LEU A 322 12.63 2.22 17.47
CA LEU A 322 12.19 3.43 16.77
C LEU A 322 13.06 4.61 17.19
N ASN A 323 13.48 5.41 16.21
CA ASN A 323 14.11 6.70 16.42
C ASN A 323 13.12 7.82 16.03
N LEU A 324 12.69 8.62 17.01
CA LEU A 324 11.74 9.72 16.81
C LEU A 324 12.43 11.08 16.59
N SER A 325 13.77 11.13 16.44
CA SER A 325 14.50 12.37 16.17
C SER A 325 13.98 13.07 14.91
N GLY A 326 13.50 14.31 15.10
CA GLY A 326 12.93 15.11 14.01
C GLY A 326 11.55 14.64 13.52
N LEU A 327 10.85 13.79 14.28
CA LEU A 327 9.48 13.40 14.01
C LEU A 327 8.53 14.59 14.17
N ARG A 328 7.65 14.77 13.17
CA ARG A 328 6.48 15.63 13.24
C ARG A 328 5.26 14.76 12.94
N ILE A 329 4.35 14.67 13.90
CA ILE A 329 3.23 13.75 13.84
C ILE A 329 1.98 14.37 14.46
N TYR A 330 0.82 14.07 13.89
CA TYR A 330 -0.46 14.43 14.47
C TYR A 330 -0.84 13.46 15.60
N PRO A 331 -1.60 13.92 16.61
CA PRO A 331 -2.03 13.10 17.74
C PRO A 331 -2.65 11.76 17.33
N GLU A 332 -3.52 11.76 16.33
CA GLU A 332 -4.17 10.53 15.87
C GLU A 332 -3.21 9.53 15.24
N ASN A 333 -2.29 9.99 14.39
CA ASN A 333 -1.27 9.09 13.83
C ASN A 333 -0.34 8.54 14.93
N ALA A 334 -0.05 9.32 15.97
CA ALA A 334 0.74 8.86 17.11
C ALA A 334 0.00 7.79 17.92
N TRP A 335 -1.31 7.96 18.14
CA TRP A 335 -2.17 6.96 18.79
C TRP A 335 -2.22 5.67 17.98
N GLU A 336 -2.46 5.73 16.67
CA GLU A 336 -2.51 4.51 15.84
C GLU A 336 -1.17 3.76 15.78
N ILE A 337 -0.03 4.46 15.70
CA ILE A 337 1.29 3.81 15.76
C ILE A 337 1.49 3.17 17.14
N ARG A 338 1.10 3.86 18.23
CA ARG A 338 1.17 3.30 19.59
C ARG A 338 0.37 2.00 19.71
N GLU A 339 -0.83 1.94 19.14
CA GLU A 339 -1.65 0.73 19.16
C GLU A 339 -1.00 -0.43 18.39
N GLU A 340 -0.37 -0.16 17.24
CA GLU A 340 0.40 -1.20 16.53
C GLU A 340 1.65 -1.65 17.29
N LEU A 341 2.31 -0.76 18.04
CA LEU A 341 3.42 -1.14 18.92
C LEU A 341 2.94 -2.01 20.10
N LYS A 342 1.77 -1.73 20.67
CA LYS A 342 1.14 -2.58 21.69
C LYS A 342 0.78 -3.96 21.13
N ARG A 343 0.30 -4.04 19.88
CA ARG A 343 0.10 -5.33 19.18
C ARG A 343 1.42 -6.09 19.03
N ALA A 344 2.50 -5.40 18.66
CA ALA A 344 3.83 -6.00 18.57
C ALA A 344 4.31 -6.56 19.92
N GLN A 345 4.11 -5.82 21.01
CA GLN A 345 4.41 -6.26 22.38
C GLN A 345 3.60 -7.50 22.77
N THR A 346 2.31 -7.52 22.44
CA THR A 346 1.45 -8.69 22.68
C THR A 346 1.90 -9.92 21.89
N ALA A 347 2.48 -9.71 20.70
CA ALA A 347 3.10 -10.77 19.89
C ALA A 347 4.50 -11.19 20.40
N GLY A 348 4.97 -10.64 21.52
CA GLY A 348 6.24 -10.98 22.16
C GLY A 348 7.44 -10.17 21.67
N LYS A 349 7.23 -9.13 20.85
CA LYS A 349 8.30 -8.24 20.39
C LYS A 349 8.57 -7.18 21.44
N LYS A 350 9.83 -6.92 21.78
CA LYS A 350 10.18 -5.75 22.62
C LYS A 350 10.22 -4.49 21.77
N VAL A 351 9.78 -3.38 22.33
CA VAL A 351 9.79 -2.06 21.69
C VAL A 351 10.75 -1.14 22.43
N VAL A 352 11.70 -0.58 21.70
CA VAL A 352 12.65 0.42 22.20
C VAL A 352 12.44 1.71 21.44
N ILE A 353 12.27 2.83 22.14
CA ILE A 353 12.07 4.12 21.49
C ILE A 353 13.13 5.11 21.97
N PHE A 354 13.81 5.71 21.01
CA PHE A 354 14.76 6.78 21.21
C PHE A 354 14.20 8.13 20.74
N PHE A 355 14.51 9.21 21.47
CA PHE A 355 14.32 10.58 20.99
C PHE A 355 15.43 11.51 21.49
N ASP A 356 15.76 12.53 20.69
CA ASP A 356 16.57 13.67 21.14
C ASP A 356 15.71 14.74 21.81
N ASN A 357 14.59 15.12 21.19
CA ASN A 357 13.66 16.09 21.69
C ASN A 357 12.24 15.57 21.47
N ALA A 358 11.41 15.68 22.50
CA ALA A 358 10.01 15.31 22.41
C ALA A 358 9.12 16.35 23.10
N GLY A 359 8.00 16.65 22.46
CA GLY A 359 6.85 17.29 23.10
C GLY A 359 5.82 16.25 23.53
N MET A 360 4.69 16.72 24.06
CA MET A 360 3.59 15.88 24.56
C MET A 360 3.21 14.73 23.61
N THR A 361 2.95 14.99 22.33
CA THR A 361 2.56 13.97 21.34
C THR A 361 3.68 12.98 21.00
N GLY A 362 4.91 13.47 20.85
CA GLY A 362 6.06 12.59 20.57
C GLY A 362 6.39 11.69 21.75
N TYR A 363 6.29 12.23 22.97
CA TYR A 363 6.48 11.47 24.20
C TYR A 363 5.34 10.50 24.48
N TYR A 364 4.09 10.87 24.16
CA TYR A 364 2.96 9.95 24.22
C TYR A 364 3.22 8.68 23.38
N LEU A 365 3.74 8.83 22.15
CA LEU A 365 4.19 7.68 21.36
C LEU A 365 5.39 6.96 22.03
N ALA A 366 6.41 7.71 22.47
CA ALA A 366 7.60 7.12 23.08
C ALA A 366 7.29 6.30 24.34
N SER A 367 6.34 6.75 25.16
CA SER A 367 5.96 6.10 26.41
C SER A 367 5.36 4.70 26.21
N ALA A 368 5.03 4.29 24.98
CA ALA A 368 4.57 2.94 24.67
C ALA A 368 5.69 1.90 24.74
N ALA A 369 6.96 2.33 24.69
CA ALA A 369 8.10 1.45 24.65
C ALA A 369 8.30 0.67 25.96
N ASP A 370 8.86 -0.54 25.84
CA ASP A 370 9.44 -1.26 26.97
C ASP A 370 10.70 -0.55 27.50
N LEU A 371 11.40 0.17 26.62
CA LEU A 371 12.56 1.00 26.95
C LEU A 371 12.51 2.34 26.22
N VAL A 372 12.44 3.42 26.99
CA VAL A 372 12.52 4.80 26.54
C VAL A 372 13.93 5.33 26.74
N VAL A 373 14.60 5.64 25.63
CA VAL A 373 15.95 6.18 25.59
C VAL A 373 15.89 7.65 25.19
N MET A 374 16.54 8.51 25.96
CA MET A 374 16.66 9.93 25.63
C MET A 374 18.12 10.31 25.36
N ASP A 375 18.36 11.22 24.41
CA ASP A 375 19.71 11.75 24.20
C ASP A 375 20.22 12.47 25.49
N PRO A 376 21.49 12.27 25.91
CA PRO A 376 22.05 12.93 27.09
C PRO A 376 22.09 14.46 27.02
N GLN A 377 21.88 15.06 25.84
CA GLN A 377 21.79 16.51 25.63
C GLN A 377 20.40 16.92 25.09
N GLY A 378 19.43 16.01 25.16
CA GLY A 378 18.07 16.20 24.69
C GLY A 378 17.20 17.05 25.61
N SER A 379 15.94 17.21 25.22
CA SER A 379 14.92 17.86 26.04
C SER A 379 13.54 17.19 25.92
N LEU A 380 12.77 17.21 27.01
CA LEU A 380 11.39 16.73 27.04
C LEU A 380 10.47 17.85 27.54
N THR A 381 9.43 18.16 26.77
CA THR A 381 8.45 19.24 27.06
C THR A 381 7.06 18.67 27.25
N LEU A 382 6.51 18.79 28.45
CA LEU A 382 5.18 18.29 28.84
C LEU A 382 4.38 19.40 29.54
N TYR A 383 3.77 20.29 28.75
CA TYR A 383 2.96 21.42 29.25
C TYR A 383 1.44 21.22 29.07
N GLY A 384 0.99 20.00 28.78
CA GLY A 384 -0.40 19.70 28.48
C GLY A 384 -0.85 20.17 27.09
N TYR A 385 -2.15 20.39 26.93
CA TYR A 385 -2.78 20.76 25.66
C TYR A 385 -3.49 22.11 25.76
N ALA A 386 -3.38 22.91 24.70
CA ALA A 386 -4.06 24.19 24.59
C ALA A 386 -4.50 24.42 23.13
N ILE A 387 -5.69 24.97 22.95
CA ILE A 387 -6.18 25.42 21.66
C ILE A 387 -6.26 26.95 21.68
N SER A 388 -5.64 27.59 20.70
CA SER A 388 -5.75 29.03 20.50
C SER A 388 -6.22 29.34 19.08
N LYS A 389 -6.95 30.45 18.94
CA LYS A 389 -7.43 30.97 17.66
C LYS A 389 -7.04 32.43 17.53
N THR A 390 -6.60 32.82 16.34
CA THR A 390 -6.34 34.22 16.00
C THR A 390 -7.60 34.85 15.42
N TYR A 391 -7.99 36.01 15.95
CA TYR A 391 -9.18 36.76 15.52
C TYR A 391 -8.80 37.97 14.66
N PHE A 392 -9.49 38.13 13.53
CA PHE A 392 -9.19 39.10 12.47
C PHE A 392 -10.22 40.21 12.33
N ARG A 393 -11.33 40.21 13.08
CA ARG A 393 -12.33 41.29 13.01
C ARG A 393 -11.70 42.68 13.11
N GLY A 394 -10.86 42.90 14.12
CA GLY A 394 -10.16 44.17 14.30
C GLY A 394 -9.20 44.51 13.15
N THR A 395 -8.62 43.50 12.49
CA THR A 395 -7.80 43.68 11.28
C THR A 395 -8.67 44.09 10.09
N LEU A 396 -9.81 43.42 9.89
CA LEU A 396 -10.76 43.73 8.81
C LEU A 396 -11.31 45.16 8.96
N ASP A 397 -11.74 45.55 10.17
CA ASP A 397 -12.21 46.91 10.45
C ASP A 397 -11.14 47.96 10.15
N LYS A 398 -9.86 47.70 10.50
CA LYS A 398 -8.73 48.59 10.16
C LYS A 398 -8.50 48.71 8.66
N LEU A 399 -8.63 47.61 7.92
CA LEU A 399 -8.53 47.61 6.46
C LEU A 399 -9.73 48.31 5.80
N GLY A 400 -10.86 48.48 6.50
CA GLY A 400 -12.10 48.98 5.89
C GLY A 400 -12.91 47.87 5.22
N LEU A 401 -12.76 46.64 5.68
CA LEU A 401 -13.56 45.49 5.26
C LEU A 401 -14.58 45.15 6.34
N GLY A 402 -15.80 44.84 5.93
CA GLY A 402 -16.84 44.27 6.77
C GLY A 402 -16.95 42.76 6.53
N PHE A 403 -17.32 42.01 7.57
CA PHE A 403 -17.66 40.59 7.44
C PHE A 403 -18.99 40.34 8.13
N ASP A 404 -20.03 40.05 7.33
CA ASP A 404 -21.33 39.63 7.84
C ASP A 404 -21.32 38.11 8.06
N GLU A 405 -21.65 37.71 9.29
CA GLU A 405 -21.56 36.33 9.76
C GLU A 405 -22.90 35.61 9.55
N TRP A 406 -22.90 34.54 8.76
CA TRP A 406 -24.08 33.70 8.55
C TRP A 406 -24.01 32.44 9.41
N ARG A 407 -24.01 32.66 10.73
CA ARG A 407 -23.94 31.62 11.75
C ARG A 407 -25.25 31.55 12.51
N PHE A 408 -26.08 30.56 12.17
CA PHE A 408 -27.39 30.35 12.79
C PHE A 408 -27.41 29.21 13.82
N PHE A 409 -26.28 28.53 14.02
CA PHE A 409 -26.17 27.38 14.91
C PHE A 409 -25.16 27.63 16.02
N LYS A 410 -25.50 27.22 17.24
CA LYS A 410 -24.82 27.62 18.48
C LYS A 410 -23.33 27.26 18.51
N TYR A 411 -22.94 26.10 17.98
CA TYR A 411 -21.58 25.58 18.11
C TYR A 411 -20.75 25.70 16.82
N LYS A 412 -21.38 26.06 15.69
CA LYS A 412 -20.67 26.22 14.41
C LYS A 412 -19.80 27.49 14.41
N SER A 413 -18.55 27.37 14.85
CA SER A 413 -17.70 28.52 15.18
C SER A 413 -16.61 28.87 14.17
N ALA A 414 -16.53 28.15 13.04
CA ALA A 414 -15.39 28.25 12.11
C ALA A 414 -15.13 29.68 11.56
N VAL A 415 -16.17 30.50 11.43
CA VAL A 415 -16.07 31.89 10.92
C VAL A 415 -15.98 32.95 12.03
N GLU A 416 -16.04 32.55 13.31
CA GLU A 416 -15.95 33.50 14.44
C GLU A 416 -14.63 34.29 14.39
N VAL A 417 -13.58 33.68 13.84
CA VAL A 417 -12.27 34.31 13.63
C VAL A 417 -12.33 35.56 12.74
N LEU A 418 -13.38 35.73 11.92
CA LEU A 418 -13.56 36.90 11.06
C LEU A 418 -14.56 37.92 11.64
N SER A 419 -15.50 37.48 12.47
CA SER A 419 -16.62 38.30 12.98
C SER A 419 -16.44 38.78 14.43
N ARG A 420 -15.52 38.18 15.19
CA ARG A 420 -15.33 38.42 16.63
C ARG A 420 -13.87 38.72 16.98
N ASP A 421 -13.65 39.04 18.25
CA ASP A 421 -12.34 39.29 18.87
C ASP A 421 -11.91 38.17 19.83
N LYS A 422 -12.82 37.27 20.20
CA LYS A 422 -12.60 36.10 21.07
C LYS A 422 -13.62 34.99 20.80
N MET A 423 -13.37 33.81 21.38
CA MET A 423 -14.29 32.67 21.35
C MET A 423 -15.64 33.04 21.98
N SER A 424 -16.74 32.58 21.39
CA SER A 424 -18.00 32.53 22.12
C SER A 424 -17.95 31.55 23.28
N GLU A 425 -18.88 31.70 24.23
CA GLU A 425 -19.05 30.74 25.33
C GLU A 425 -19.23 29.30 24.82
N ALA A 426 -20.01 29.13 23.74
CA ALA A 426 -20.23 27.83 23.12
C ALA A 426 -18.95 27.26 22.49
N ASP A 427 -18.18 28.09 21.77
CA ASP A 427 -16.92 27.65 21.17
C ASP A 427 -15.86 27.35 22.24
N SER A 428 -15.77 28.18 23.28
CA SER A 428 -14.86 27.94 24.41
C SER A 428 -15.20 26.63 25.14
N ALA A 429 -16.48 26.36 25.39
CA ALA A 429 -16.92 25.15 26.08
C ALA A 429 -16.61 23.87 25.28
N GLN A 430 -16.92 23.83 23.97
CA GLN A 430 -16.64 22.64 23.17
C GLN A 430 -15.14 22.38 22.99
N ASN A 431 -14.31 23.42 22.87
CA ASN A 431 -12.86 23.25 22.81
C ASN A 431 -12.29 22.77 24.16
N GLN A 432 -12.84 23.24 25.28
CA GLN A 432 -12.42 22.77 26.60
C GLN A 432 -12.71 21.28 26.76
N VAL A 433 -13.92 20.82 26.45
CA VAL A 433 -14.27 19.39 26.50
C VAL A 433 -13.35 18.55 25.63
N TYR A 434 -13.05 18.99 24.40
CA TYR A 434 -12.15 18.27 23.52
C TYR A 434 -10.69 18.21 24.05
N VAL A 435 -10.20 19.31 24.62
CA VAL A 435 -8.87 19.36 25.25
C VAL A 435 -8.81 18.43 26.47
N ASP A 436 -9.86 18.43 27.29
CA ASP A 436 -9.97 17.56 28.47
C ASP A 436 -9.97 16.08 28.06
N ASP A 437 -10.81 15.67 27.10
CA ASP A 437 -10.84 14.30 26.58
C ASP A 437 -9.47 13.84 26.06
N TRP A 438 -8.80 14.70 25.28
CA TRP A 438 -7.49 14.39 24.72
C TRP A 438 -6.42 14.28 25.82
N TYR A 439 -6.43 15.19 26.79
CA TYR A 439 -5.52 15.15 27.93
C TYR A 439 -5.73 13.89 28.77
N GLU A 440 -6.97 13.59 29.11
CA GLU A 440 -7.35 12.43 29.93
C GLU A 440 -6.92 11.11 29.30
N SER A 441 -7.21 10.94 28.00
CA SER A 441 -6.75 9.75 27.26
C SER A 441 -5.24 9.63 27.26
N THR A 442 -4.53 10.74 26.97
CA THR A 442 -3.06 10.76 26.91
C THR A 442 -2.44 10.46 28.28
N ARG A 443 -2.97 11.08 29.33
CA ARG A 443 -2.54 10.89 30.71
C ARG A 443 -2.73 9.44 31.13
N ALA A 444 -3.91 8.86 30.90
CA ALA A 444 -4.21 7.49 31.26
C ALA A 444 -3.21 6.51 30.63
N ASP A 445 -2.94 6.66 29.33
CA ASP A 445 -1.99 5.84 28.58
C ASP A 445 -0.55 5.98 29.10
N ILE A 446 -0.07 7.20 29.34
CA ILE A 446 1.30 7.45 29.86
C ILE A 446 1.42 6.91 31.29
N CYS A 447 0.43 7.19 32.15
CA CYS A 447 0.42 6.71 33.53
C CYS A 447 0.47 5.19 33.59
N GLN A 448 -0.32 4.52 32.74
CA GLN A 448 -0.32 3.07 32.63
C GLN A 448 1.04 2.53 32.20
N SER A 449 1.65 3.09 31.15
CA SER A 449 2.90 2.53 30.60
C SER A 449 4.14 2.90 31.41
N ARG A 450 4.11 4.00 32.17
CA ARG A 450 5.24 4.46 33.00
C ARG A 450 5.07 4.17 34.49
N GLY A 451 3.95 3.57 34.90
CA GLY A 451 3.67 3.24 36.31
C GLY A 451 3.52 4.47 37.21
N LEU A 452 2.99 5.58 36.67
CA LEU A 452 2.77 6.83 37.40
C LEU A 452 1.32 6.93 37.88
N SER A 453 1.08 7.60 39.01
CA SER A 453 -0.28 8.02 39.38
C SER A 453 -0.70 9.26 38.59
N ALA A 454 -2.00 9.45 38.38
CA ALA A 454 -2.54 10.63 37.72
C ALA A 454 -2.08 11.93 38.41
N ASP A 455 -2.19 12.01 39.75
CA ASP A 455 -1.75 13.17 40.53
C ASP A 455 -0.25 13.47 40.37
N SER A 456 0.58 12.42 40.29
CA SER A 456 2.01 12.58 40.07
C SER A 456 2.29 13.13 38.68
N PHE A 457 1.61 12.61 37.66
CA PHE A 457 1.77 13.09 36.28
C PHE A 457 1.27 14.52 36.12
N ASP A 458 0.11 14.87 36.69
CA ASP A 458 -0.42 16.23 36.69
C ASP A 458 0.53 17.19 37.41
N SER A 459 1.16 16.75 38.51
CA SER A 459 2.17 17.55 39.21
C SER A 459 3.42 17.80 38.37
N LEU A 460 3.86 16.81 37.58
CA LEU A 460 4.98 16.94 36.65
C LEU A 460 4.64 17.98 35.56
N ILE A 461 3.44 17.93 35.00
CA ILE A 461 3.01 18.88 33.97
C ILE A 461 2.85 20.29 34.52
N ASN A 462 2.13 20.44 35.64
CA ASN A 462 1.76 21.76 36.17
C ASN A 462 2.94 22.51 36.82
N ASN A 463 3.90 21.80 37.42
CA ASN A 463 4.98 22.44 38.17
C ASN A 463 6.32 22.48 37.43
N GLN A 464 6.57 21.55 36.52
CA GLN A 464 7.88 21.40 35.90
C GLN A 464 7.89 21.81 34.42
N ALA A 465 6.96 21.25 33.61
CA ALA A 465 6.78 21.45 32.16
C ALA A 465 8.00 21.13 31.24
N TYR A 466 9.22 21.40 31.68
CA TYR A 466 10.48 21.20 30.96
C TYR A 466 11.40 20.26 31.73
N PHE A 467 11.80 19.18 31.08
CA PHE A 467 12.60 18.10 31.66
C PHE A 467 13.95 18.04 30.96
N MET A 468 15.00 18.29 31.73
CA MET A 468 16.37 17.92 31.35
C MET A 468 16.57 16.41 31.51
N PRO A 469 17.53 15.80 30.80
CA PRO A 469 17.69 14.34 30.77
C PRO A 469 17.71 13.66 32.15
N ASP A 470 18.52 14.15 33.09
CA ASP A 470 18.59 13.59 34.45
C ASP A 470 17.27 13.69 35.22
N MET A 471 16.49 14.74 34.96
CA MET A 471 15.20 14.95 35.58
C MET A 471 14.14 14.04 34.97
N ALA A 472 14.16 13.83 33.66
CA ALA A 472 13.26 12.89 32.98
C ALA A 472 13.46 11.46 33.51
N VAL A 473 14.71 11.05 33.76
CA VAL A 473 15.03 9.76 34.39
C VAL A 473 14.53 9.71 35.84
N LYS A 474 14.83 10.72 36.66
CA LYS A 474 14.36 10.77 38.07
C LYS A 474 12.84 10.79 38.20
N ALA A 475 12.14 11.37 37.23
CA ALA A 475 10.68 11.42 37.17
C ALA A 475 10.05 10.11 36.65
N GLY A 476 10.86 9.10 36.27
CA GLY A 476 10.36 7.84 35.69
C GLY A 476 9.82 7.97 34.27
N LEU A 477 10.04 9.13 33.62
CA LEU A 477 9.57 9.39 32.25
C LEU A 477 10.48 8.73 31.21
N VAL A 478 11.76 8.54 31.53
CA VAL A 478 12.77 7.96 30.64
C VAL A 478 13.53 6.89 31.42
N ASP A 479 13.90 5.80 30.75
CA ASP A 479 14.60 4.68 31.39
C ASP A 479 16.11 4.90 31.40
N THR A 480 16.69 5.37 30.29
CA THR A 480 18.13 5.58 30.18
C THR A 480 18.53 6.70 29.24
N LEU A 481 19.74 7.21 29.42
CA LEU A 481 20.33 8.27 28.60
C LEU A 481 21.44 7.68 27.73
N ALA A 482 21.26 7.74 26.41
CA ALA A 482 22.25 7.24 25.46
C ALA A 482 22.02 7.84 24.07
N ARG A 483 22.99 7.70 23.17
CA ARG A 483 22.85 8.14 21.77
C ARG A 483 22.34 7.01 20.90
N TRP A 484 21.58 7.34 19.85
CA TRP A 484 21.09 6.36 18.88
C TRP A 484 22.21 5.50 18.25
N SER A 485 23.40 6.09 18.04
CA SER A 485 24.57 5.36 17.53
C SER A 485 25.02 4.20 18.42
N ASP A 486 24.63 4.21 19.69
CA ASP A 486 24.95 3.19 20.67
C ASP A 486 23.82 2.17 20.87
N ILE A 487 22.79 2.13 20.00
CA ILE A 487 21.60 1.29 20.19
C ILE A 487 21.93 -0.18 20.45
N GLU A 488 22.88 -0.77 19.74
CA GLU A 488 23.30 -2.15 19.96
C GLU A 488 23.87 -2.37 21.37
N ARG A 489 24.64 -1.40 21.90
CA ARG A 489 25.17 -1.43 23.26
C ARG A 489 24.06 -1.27 24.30
N ILE A 490 23.06 -0.43 24.02
CA ILE A 490 21.88 -0.29 24.88
C ILE A 490 21.14 -1.62 24.96
N LEU A 491 20.84 -2.24 23.81
CA LEU A 491 20.17 -3.53 23.75
C LEU A 491 20.96 -4.60 24.50
N TRP A 492 22.29 -4.65 24.33
CA TRP A 492 23.16 -5.56 25.08
C TRP A 492 23.03 -5.39 26.59
N ASN A 493 23.07 -4.15 27.08
CA ASN A 493 22.99 -3.86 28.51
C ASN A 493 21.62 -4.22 29.10
N GLU A 494 20.54 -3.99 28.36
CA GLU A 494 19.16 -4.22 28.84
C GLU A 494 18.72 -5.68 28.73
N THR A 495 19.27 -6.43 27.77
CA THR A 495 18.82 -7.79 27.47
C THR A 495 19.84 -8.88 27.80
N GLY A 496 21.12 -8.51 27.99
CA GLY A 496 22.24 -9.45 28.12
C GLY A 496 22.58 -10.21 26.85
N ASN A 497 21.96 -9.89 25.71
CA ASN A 497 22.13 -10.59 24.44
C ASN A 497 22.51 -9.62 23.32
N TYR A 498 23.26 -10.11 22.34
CA TYR A 498 23.61 -9.35 21.15
C TYR A 498 22.50 -9.52 20.10
N PHE A 499 22.02 -8.38 19.56
CA PHE A 499 21.03 -8.35 18.50
C PHE A 499 21.64 -7.76 17.23
N GLY A 500 21.55 -8.49 16.11
CA GLY A 500 21.96 -7.97 14.80
C GLY A 500 20.87 -7.08 14.18
N ALA A 501 21.26 -5.98 13.55
CA ALA A 501 20.32 -5.09 12.85
C ALA A 501 19.80 -5.70 11.53
N VAL A 502 18.50 -5.53 11.25
CA VAL A 502 17.85 -5.86 9.96
C VAL A 502 17.12 -4.62 9.47
N SER A 503 17.41 -4.15 8.25
CA SER A 503 16.76 -2.94 7.71
C SER A 503 15.28 -3.18 7.39
N THR A 504 14.49 -2.10 7.32
CA THR A 504 13.07 -2.15 6.94
C THR A 504 12.84 -2.71 5.54
N GLU A 505 13.75 -2.44 4.61
CA GLU A 505 13.70 -2.96 3.24
C GLU A 505 13.97 -4.46 3.21
N ALA A 506 14.70 -4.97 4.19
CA ALA A 506 14.93 -6.39 4.36
C ALA A 506 13.75 -7.09 5.08
N LEU A 507 12.90 -6.39 5.85
CA LEU A 507 11.73 -7.00 6.49
C LEU A 507 10.69 -7.48 5.48
N LEU A 508 10.36 -6.64 4.49
CA LEU A 508 9.27 -6.92 3.53
C LEU A 508 9.54 -8.11 2.59
N PRO A 509 10.79 -8.37 2.15
CA PRO A 509 11.16 -9.60 1.48
C PRO A 509 11.30 -10.78 2.45
N ASN A 510 11.82 -10.55 3.67
CA ASN A 510 12.16 -11.66 4.57
C ASN A 510 11.01 -12.16 5.45
N ALA A 511 9.91 -11.40 5.58
CA ALA A 511 8.62 -11.98 5.92
C ALA A 511 8.34 -13.03 4.84
N LEU A 512 8.39 -14.31 5.24
CA LEU A 512 8.45 -15.46 4.34
C LEU A 512 7.42 -15.29 3.22
N PRO A 513 7.83 -15.15 1.94
CA PRO A 513 6.89 -14.88 0.87
C PRO A 513 5.92 -16.05 0.79
N PRO A 514 4.63 -15.82 1.04
CA PRO A 514 3.68 -16.91 1.13
C PRO A 514 3.40 -17.49 -0.25
N VAL A 515 3.59 -18.80 -0.36
CA VAL A 515 3.34 -19.54 -1.60
C VAL A 515 1.85 -19.87 -1.67
N HIS A 516 1.04 -18.99 -2.25
CA HIS A 516 -0.40 -19.19 -2.41
C HIS A 516 -0.78 -19.53 -3.86
N TRP A 517 -1.97 -20.11 -4.03
CA TRP A 517 -2.61 -20.29 -5.33
C TRP A 517 -3.83 -19.38 -5.44
N GLY A 518 -4.14 -18.95 -6.66
CA GLY A 518 -5.33 -18.16 -6.94
C GLY A 518 -5.14 -16.67 -6.65
N LEU A 519 -6.15 -15.90 -7.05
CA LEU A 519 -6.20 -14.48 -6.72
C LEU A 519 -6.50 -14.31 -5.23
N ARG A 520 -5.78 -13.38 -4.58
CA ARG A 520 -6.10 -12.97 -3.22
C ARG A 520 -7.33 -12.06 -3.20
N PRO A 521 -8.18 -12.17 -2.17
CA PRO A 521 -9.15 -11.15 -1.87
C PRO A 521 -8.48 -9.77 -1.75
N GLN A 522 -9.10 -8.74 -2.33
CA GLN A 522 -8.55 -7.39 -2.30
C GLN A 522 -9.36 -6.49 -1.37
N ILE A 523 -8.68 -5.68 -0.57
CA ILE A 523 -9.26 -4.57 0.19
C ILE A 523 -8.74 -3.27 -0.39
N ALA A 524 -9.65 -2.40 -0.81
CA ALA A 524 -9.28 -1.09 -1.34
C ALA A 524 -9.23 -0.05 -0.22
N VAL A 525 -8.10 0.63 -0.05
CA VAL A 525 -7.98 1.79 0.83
C VAL A 525 -8.10 3.06 -0.01
N VAL A 526 -9.16 3.82 0.23
CA VAL A 526 -9.48 5.07 -0.47
C VAL A 526 -9.25 6.24 0.49
N TYR A 527 -8.68 7.34 0.00
CA TYR A 527 -8.32 8.50 0.81
C TYR A 527 -9.20 9.71 0.48
N GLY A 528 -9.92 10.23 1.47
CA GLY A 528 -10.68 11.49 1.43
C GLY A 528 -10.00 12.55 2.29
N LEU A 529 -9.04 13.28 1.71
CA LEU A 529 -8.13 14.15 2.45
C LEU A 529 -8.32 15.62 2.09
N GLY A 530 -8.27 16.50 3.08
CA GLY A 530 -8.35 17.95 2.90
C GLY A 530 -9.78 18.46 2.79
N ASP A 531 -9.94 19.68 2.27
CA ASP A 531 -11.24 20.33 2.12
C ASP A 531 -12.19 19.55 1.20
N CYS A 532 -13.47 19.50 1.56
CA CYS A 532 -14.49 18.96 0.68
C CYS A 532 -14.69 19.92 -0.48
N ALA A 533 -14.13 19.60 -1.65
CA ALA A 533 -14.22 20.39 -2.86
C ALA A 533 -14.32 19.48 -4.10
N MET A 534 -14.81 20.06 -5.20
CA MET A 534 -15.11 19.31 -6.43
C MET A 534 -13.85 18.75 -7.11
N ASP A 535 -12.83 19.60 -7.27
CA ASP A 535 -11.63 19.28 -8.06
C ASP A 535 -10.30 19.54 -7.29
N THR A 536 -10.39 20.13 -6.09
CA THR A 536 -9.30 20.29 -5.09
C THR A 536 -9.64 19.49 -3.83
N GLY A 537 -8.73 19.49 -2.84
CA GLY A 537 -8.94 18.76 -1.59
C GLY A 537 -9.26 17.29 -1.83
N ILE A 538 -10.44 16.84 -1.39
CA ILE A 538 -10.93 15.47 -1.58
C ILE A 538 -11.16 15.09 -3.05
N LYS A 539 -11.33 16.06 -3.95
CA LYS A 539 -11.63 15.85 -5.39
C LYS A 539 -12.90 15.03 -5.60
N ALA A 540 -14.05 15.55 -5.17
CA ALA A 540 -15.32 14.83 -5.12
C ALA A 540 -15.69 14.08 -6.41
N ARG A 541 -15.54 14.71 -7.59
CA ARG A 541 -15.86 14.05 -8.89
C ARG A 541 -15.03 12.79 -9.13
N ARG A 542 -13.76 12.79 -8.68
CA ARG A 542 -12.88 11.63 -8.79
C ARG A 542 -13.27 10.56 -7.79
N LEU A 543 -13.56 10.93 -6.55
CA LEU A 543 -13.99 9.97 -5.53
C LEU A 543 -15.32 9.29 -5.88
N GLU A 544 -16.27 10.01 -6.46
CA GLU A 544 -17.50 9.44 -6.99
C GLU A 544 -17.19 8.30 -7.98
N GLN A 545 -16.36 8.57 -8.99
CA GLN A 545 -15.95 7.56 -9.97
C GLN A 545 -15.23 6.37 -9.34
N VAL A 546 -14.40 6.62 -8.32
CA VAL A 546 -13.70 5.56 -7.57
C VAL A 546 -14.70 4.65 -6.87
N PHE A 547 -15.63 5.19 -6.08
CA PHE A 547 -16.61 4.37 -5.34
C PHE A 547 -17.54 3.59 -6.27
N LEU A 548 -18.03 4.21 -7.35
CA LEU A 548 -18.84 3.53 -8.36
C LEU A 548 -18.06 2.42 -9.08
N GLY A 549 -16.77 2.65 -9.38
CA GLY A 549 -15.90 1.63 -9.97
C GLY A 549 -15.59 0.47 -9.01
N LEU A 550 -15.39 0.76 -7.72
CA LEU A 550 -15.16 -0.25 -6.69
C LEU A 550 -16.42 -1.10 -6.43
N ALA A 551 -17.61 -0.51 -6.48
CA ALA A 551 -18.88 -1.22 -6.36
C ALA A 551 -18.98 -2.37 -7.38
N GLY A 552 -18.69 -2.08 -8.66
CA GLY A 552 -18.72 -3.07 -9.74
C GLY A 552 -17.55 -4.07 -9.79
N ASN A 553 -16.48 -3.87 -9.00
CA ASN A 553 -15.27 -4.70 -9.08
C ASN A 553 -15.37 -5.94 -8.17
N ARG A 554 -15.53 -7.14 -8.75
CA ARG A 554 -15.69 -8.40 -8.01
C ARG A 554 -14.44 -8.88 -7.25
N ASN A 555 -13.25 -8.38 -7.59
CA ASN A 555 -12.01 -8.75 -6.91
C ASN A 555 -11.84 -8.01 -5.58
N VAL A 556 -12.38 -6.78 -5.49
CA VAL A 556 -12.41 -5.99 -4.26
C VAL A 556 -13.57 -6.48 -3.40
N LYS A 557 -13.26 -7.04 -2.24
CA LYS A 557 -14.25 -7.63 -1.32
C LYS A 557 -14.77 -6.63 -0.29
N ALA A 558 -13.97 -5.64 0.08
CA ALA A 558 -14.38 -4.53 0.93
C ALA A 558 -13.57 -3.27 0.63
N VAL A 559 -14.07 -2.13 1.10
CA VAL A 559 -13.43 -0.82 0.97
C VAL A 559 -13.19 -0.24 2.36
N VAL A 560 -12.01 0.30 2.59
CA VAL A 560 -11.70 1.16 3.73
C VAL A 560 -11.58 2.59 3.23
N PHE A 561 -12.39 3.49 3.76
CA PHE A 561 -12.35 4.91 3.41
C PHE A 561 -11.68 5.71 4.54
N ARG A 562 -10.41 6.09 4.33
CA ARG A 562 -9.65 6.93 5.25
C ARG A 562 -10.01 8.40 5.02
N VAL A 563 -10.73 8.99 5.96
CA VAL A 563 -11.21 10.38 5.91
C VAL A 563 -10.40 11.25 6.86
N ASP A 564 -9.73 12.27 6.34
CA ASP A 564 -9.10 13.32 7.14
C ASP A 564 -9.42 14.69 6.51
N SER A 565 -10.60 15.21 6.87
CA SER A 565 -11.23 16.38 6.27
C SER A 565 -11.96 17.24 7.31
N PRO A 566 -11.70 18.57 7.35
CA PRO A 566 -12.47 19.51 8.15
C PRO A 566 -13.85 19.85 7.56
N GLY A 567 -14.19 19.27 6.40
CA GLY A 567 -15.36 19.60 5.61
C GLY A 567 -15.09 20.62 4.52
N GLY A 568 -16.14 21.30 4.05
CA GLY A 568 -16.06 22.25 2.95
C GLY A 568 -17.41 22.38 2.25
N ASP A 569 -17.38 22.35 0.93
CA ASP A 569 -18.56 22.42 0.08
C ASP A 569 -19.50 21.22 0.30
N GLY A 570 -20.77 21.52 0.59
CA GLY A 570 -21.77 20.50 0.87
C GLY A 570 -22.13 19.69 -0.37
N MET A 571 -22.14 20.29 -1.57
CA MET A 571 -22.45 19.59 -2.81
C MET A 571 -21.37 18.56 -3.14
N ALA A 572 -20.10 18.94 -3.03
CA ALA A 572 -18.96 18.05 -3.16
C ALA A 572 -19.03 16.90 -2.15
N SER A 573 -19.41 17.20 -0.90
CA SER A 573 -19.59 16.18 0.13
C SER A 573 -20.72 15.20 -0.22
N ASP A 574 -21.85 15.73 -0.70
CA ASP A 574 -23.03 14.91 -0.99
C ASP A 574 -22.80 13.95 -2.16
N ILE A 575 -22.12 14.41 -3.22
CA ILE A 575 -21.74 13.58 -4.36
C ILE A 575 -20.93 12.36 -3.92
N VAL A 576 -19.95 12.56 -3.03
CA VAL A 576 -19.13 11.46 -2.50
C VAL A 576 -19.95 10.56 -1.58
N ALA A 577 -20.78 11.14 -0.71
CA ALA A 577 -21.60 10.38 0.23
C ALA A 577 -22.59 9.45 -0.50
N GLU A 578 -23.29 9.94 -1.53
CA GLU A 578 -24.22 9.13 -2.32
C GLU A 578 -23.50 8.04 -3.13
N ALA A 579 -22.30 8.30 -3.63
CA ALA A 579 -21.47 7.29 -4.27
C ALA A 579 -21.00 6.20 -3.29
N LEU A 580 -20.58 6.62 -2.08
CA LEU A 580 -20.21 5.72 -1.00
C LEU A 580 -21.38 4.84 -0.57
N LYS A 581 -22.59 5.42 -0.43
CA LYS A 581 -23.83 4.70 -0.13
C LYS A 581 -24.12 3.59 -1.13
N ARG A 582 -23.99 3.89 -2.43
CA ARG A 582 -24.14 2.88 -3.50
C ARG A 582 -23.06 1.79 -3.42
N CYS A 583 -21.83 2.15 -3.08
CA CYS A 583 -20.76 1.17 -2.88
C CYS A 583 -21.08 0.24 -1.68
N ALA A 584 -21.56 0.82 -0.58
CA ALA A 584 -21.93 0.11 0.65
C ALA A 584 -23.12 -0.85 0.46
N GLN A 585 -23.95 -0.65 -0.56
CA GLN A 585 -25.03 -1.58 -0.93
C GLN A 585 -24.50 -2.87 -1.58
N GLU A 586 -23.32 -2.83 -2.21
CA GLU A 586 -22.73 -3.97 -2.93
C GLU A 586 -21.69 -4.72 -2.09
N LYS A 587 -21.00 -4.04 -1.19
CA LYS A 587 -19.97 -4.62 -0.31
C LYS A 587 -19.69 -3.74 0.91
N PRO A 588 -19.06 -4.28 1.97
CA PRO A 588 -18.73 -3.50 3.15
C PRO A 588 -17.84 -2.30 2.83
N VAL A 589 -18.20 -1.13 3.37
CA VAL A 589 -17.39 0.09 3.34
C VAL A 589 -17.15 0.54 4.77
N ILE A 590 -15.92 0.36 5.26
CA ILE A 590 -15.50 0.74 6.60
C ILE A 590 -14.85 2.11 6.53
N VAL A 591 -15.39 3.11 7.23
CA VAL A 591 -14.80 4.44 7.31
C VAL A 591 -13.82 4.47 8.48
N SER A 592 -12.61 4.96 8.23
CA SER A 592 -11.60 5.25 9.25
C SER A 592 -11.37 6.75 9.28
N GLN A 593 -11.75 7.41 10.35
CA GLN A 593 -11.56 8.85 10.53
C GLN A 593 -10.15 9.11 11.09
N GLY A 594 -9.43 10.05 10.46
CA GLY A 594 -8.11 10.50 10.88
C GLY A 594 -8.20 11.59 11.94
N GLN A 595 -7.33 12.62 11.85
CA GLN A 595 -7.33 13.69 12.86
C GLN A 595 -8.65 14.46 12.86
N VAL A 596 -9.23 14.70 11.69
CA VAL A 596 -10.49 15.44 11.56
C VAL A 596 -11.42 14.77 10.55
N ALA A 597 -12.69 14.61 10.88
CA ALA A 597 -13.77 14.19 9.99
C ALA A 597 -15.07 14.91 10.41
N GLY A 598 -15.02 16.24 10.40
CA GLY A 598 -16.13 17.11 10.80
C GLY A 598 -16.82 17.77 9.61
N SER A 599 -18.06 18.23 9.78
CA SER A 599 -18.82 18.96 8.76
C SER A 599 -18.98 18.10 7.50
N GLY A 600 -18.56 18.59 6.32
CA GLY A 600 -18.49 17.79 5.10
C GLY A 600 -17.67 16.49 5.24
N GLY A 601 -16.64 16.47 6.10
CA GLY A 601 -15.87 15.26 6.42
C GLY A 601 -16.73 14.18 7.10
N TYR A 602 -17.67 14.59 7.96
CA TYR A 602 -18.66 13.68 8.53
C TYR A 602 -19.72 13.29 7.50
N TRP A 603 -20.15 14.23 6.65
CA TRP A 603 -21.10 13.97 5.57
C TRP A 603 -20.62 12.87 4.62
N ILE A 604 -19.35 12.89 4.21
CA ILE A 604 -18.77 11.82 3.37
C ILE A 604 -18.55 10.50 4.13
N SER A 605 -18.68 10.49 5.46
CA SER A 605 -18.50 9.31 6.31
C SER A 605 -19.82 8.59 6.64
N MET A 606 -20.94 9.32 6.70
CA MET A 606 -22.16 8.88 7.40
C MET A 606 -22.83 7.61 6.84
N TYR A 607 -22.60 7.27 5.56
CA TYR A 607 -23.14 6.05 4.94
C TYR A 607 -22.18 4.85 4.98
N GLY A 608 -21.05 4.96 5.69
CA GLY A 608 -20.19 3.82 5.97
C GLY A 608 -20.94 2.71 6.70
N THR A 609 -20.67 1.45 6.35
CA THR A 609 -21.19 0.27 7.05
C THR A 609 -20.82 0.32 8.53
N GLN A 610 -19.59 0.77 8.80
CA GLN A 610 -19.04 1.06 10.13
C GLN A 610 -18.18 2.32 10.02
N ILE A 611 -18.18 3.14 11.08
CA ILE A 611 -17.33 4.33 11.23
C ILE A 611 -16.45 4.12 12.45
N LEU A 612 -15.14 4.10 12.22
CA LEU A 612 -14.12 4.06 13.24
C LEU A 612 -13.47 5.44 13.36
N ALA A 613 -13.19 5.86 14.59
CA ALA A 613 -12.45 7.08 14.88
C ALA A 613 -11.46 6.83 16.03
N GLY A 614 -10.34 7.52 16.04
CA GLY A 614 -9.45 7.49 17.18
C GLY A 614 -9.96 8.39 18.31
N PRO A 615 -9.39 8.29 19.52
CA PRO A 615 -9.94 8.95 20.71
C PRO A 615 -9.96 10.48 20.61
N SER A 616 -8.94 11.08 19.98
CA SER A 616 -8.80 12.52 19.74
C SER A 616 -9.24 12.96 18.33
N THR A 617 -9.92 12.11 17.56
CA THR A 617 -10.47 12.49 16.26
C THR A 617 -11.54 13.56 16.46
N ILE A 618 -11.48 14.66 15.70
CA ILE A 618 -12.55 15.64 15.66
C ILE A 618 -13.62 15.18 14.67
N THR A 619 -14.78 14.76 15.16
CA THR A 619 -15.91 14.30 14.34
C THR A 619 -17.16 15.16 14.53
N GLY A 620 -18.25 14.83 13.83
CA GLY A 620 -19.51 15.56 13.91
C GLY A 620 -19.43 16.92 13.19
N SER A 621 -19.61 18.03 13.92
CA SER A 621 -19.79 19.38 13.37
C SER A 621 -20.91 19.46 12.33
N ILE A 622 -22.01 18.75 12.60
CA ILE A 622 -23.19 18.69 11.73
C ILE A 622 -23.87 20.05 11.78
N GLY A 623 -23.60 20.88 10.77
CA GLY A 623 -24.01 22.27 10.73
C GLY A 623 -23.48 22.96 9.48
N VAL A 624 -24.19 24.00 9.05
CA VAL A 624 -23.87 24.77 7.85
C VAL A 624 -23.52 26.19 8.27
N ILE A 625 -22.51 26.78 7.63
CA ILE A 625 -22.06 28.13 7.94
C ILE A 625 -21.62 28.83 6.67
N GLY A 626 -21.73 30.15 6.66
CA GLY A 626 -21.19 31.00 5.62
C GLY A 626 -20.84 32.38 6.16
N GLY A 627 -20.50 33.28 5.25
CA GLY A 627 -20.34 34.68 5.58
C GLY A 627 -20.06 35.51 4.33
N TRP A 628 -20.13 36.82 4.51
CA TRP A 628 -20.05 37.79 3.43
C TRP A 628 -19.00 38.85 3.75
N LEU A 629 -17.86 38.77 3.06
CA LEU A 629 -16.85 39.81 3.12
C LEU A 629 -17.22 40.92 2.13
N TYR A 630 -17.28 42.16 2.59
CA TYR A 630 -17.65 43.31 1.76
C TYR A 630 -16.80 44.55 2.07
N ASP A 631 -16.85 45.50 1.14
CA ASP A 631 -16.20 46.79 1.29
C ASP A 631 -17.00 47.70 2.23
N LYS A 632 -16.39 48.02 3.38
CA LYS A 632 -16.93 48.94 4.39
C LYS A 632 -16.24 50.31 4.36
N GLY A 633 -15.35 50.54 3.39
CA GLY A 633 -14.54 51.76 3.27
C GLY A 633 -13.09 51.52 2.81
N LEU A 634 -12.72 50.30 2.44
CA LEU A 634 -11.44 49.96 1.84
C LEU A 634 -11.23 50.71 0.52
N ALA A 635 -12.21 50.72 -0.38
CA ALA A 635 -12.07 51.44 -1.65
C ALA A 635 -11.84 52.94 -1.44
N GLN A 636 -12.60 53.55 -0.53
CA GLN A 636 -12.43 54.95 -0.17
C GLN A 636 -11.03 55.24 0.37
N LYS A 637 -10.50 54.39 1.26
CA LYS A 637 -9.16 54.52 1.83
C LYS A 637 -8.06 54.43 0.76
N LEU A 638 -8.25 53.57 -0.23
CA LEU A 638 -7.27 53.31 -1.30
C LEU A 638 -7.49 54.18 -2.55
N GLY A 639 -8.52 55.04 -2.57
CA GLY A 639 -8.86 55.85 -3.73
C GLY A 639 -9.38 55.03 -4.93
N MET A 640 -9.93 53.84 -4.69
CA MET A 640 -10.54 53.01 -5.73
C MET A 640 -12.01 53.38 -5.92
N THR A 641 -12.48 53.31 -7.17
CA THR A 641 -13.88 53.54 -7.52
C THR A 641 -14.40 52.39 -8.38
N SER A 642 -15.71 52.15 -8.31
CA SER A 642 -16.42 51.17 -9.13
C SER A 642 -17.76 51.77 -9.54
N ASP A 643 -18.15 51.58 -10.79
CA ASP A 643 -19.42 52.04 -11.36
C ASP A 643 -20.07 50.89 -12.13
N HIS A 644 -21.40 50.83 -12.15
CA HIS A 644 -22.13 49.72 -12.75
C HIS A 644 -23.51 50.13 -13.24
N VAL A 645 -23.95 49.43 -14.29
CA VAL A 645 -25.34 49.41 -14.72
C VAL A 645 -25.92 48.04 -14.40
N LYS A 646 -27.15 47.99 -13.87
CA LYS A 646 -27.78 46.72 -13.51
C LYS A 646 -29.19 46.59 -14.07
N ARG A 647 -29.51 45.36 -14.51
CA ARG A 647 -30.87 44.91 -14.81
C ARG A 647 -31.16 43.67 -13.97
N GLY A 648 -32.13 43.78 -13.07
CA GLY A 648 -32.39 42.81 -12.01
C GLY A 648 -32.01 43.36 -10.64
N LYS A 649 -32.85 43.11 -9.62
CA LYS A 649 -32.75 43.72 -8.28
C LYS A 649 -31.43 43.41 -7.56
N HIS A 650 -30.88 42.21 -7.77
CA HIS A 650 -29.74 41.65 -7.05
C HIS A 650 -28.47 41.51 -7.92
N ALA A 651 -28.47 42.03 -9.15
CA ALA A 651 -27.38 41.82 -10.11
C ALA A 651 -26.05 42.47 -9.70
N ASP A 652 -26.07 43.34 -8.68
CA ASP A 652 -24.91 44.01 -8.10
C ASP A 652 -24.28 43.26 -6.91
N LEU A 653 -24.83 42.13 -6.45
CA LEU A 653 -24.34 41.43 -5.26
C LEU A 653 -22.85 41.06 -5.33
N GLY A 654 -22.38 40.57 -6.47
CA GLY A 654 -20.96 40.24 -6.65
C GLY A 654 -20.10 41.42 -7.12
N LEU A 655 -20.69 42.58 -7.41
CA LEU A 655 -19.97 43.72 -7.98
C LEU A 655 -19.25 44.52 -6.89
N GLY A 656 -18.07 45.04 -7.23
CA GLY A 656 -17.33 45.92 -6.35
C GLY A 656 -15.92 46.20 -6.85
N VAL A 657 -14.98 46.38 -5.93
CA VAL A 657 -13.59 46.71 -6.28
C VAL A 657 -12.76 45.44 -6.45
N ILE A 658 -11.91 45.44 -7.48
CA ILE A 658 -10.92 44.38 -7.69
C ILE A 658 -9.64 44.83 -7.01
N LEU A 659 -9.19 44.08 -6.02
CA LEU A 659 -7.94 44.39 -5.33
C LEU A 659 -6.76 44.22 -6.30
N PRO A 660 -5.97 45.29 -6.56
CA PRO A 660 -4.83 45.20 -7.45
C PRO A 660 -3.82 44.18 -6.90
N PHE A 661 -3.13 43.49 -7.81
CA PHE A 661 -2.12 42.45 -7.51
C PHE A 661 -2.64 41.15 -6.86
N VAL A 662 -3.80 41.18 -6.19
CA VAL A 662 -4.47 39.99 -5.60
C VAL A 662 -5.52 39.43 -6.54
N GLY A 663 -6.15 40.27 -7.38
CA GLY A 663 -7.18 39.85 -8.35
C GLY A 663 -8.50 39.41 -7.72
N TYR A 664 -8.66 39.58 -6.40
CA TYR A 664 -9.88 39.24 -5.68
C TYR A 664 -10.89 40.38 -5.76
N GLN A 665 -12.14 40.05 -6.09
CA GLN A 665 -13.24 41.00 -6.15
C GLN A 665 -13.94 41.08 -4.80
N VAL A 666 -13.95 42.28 -4.20
CA VAL A 666 -14.64 42.55 -2.95
C VAL A 666 -15.96 43.25 -3.27
N PRO A 667 -17.11 42.68 -2.87
CA PRO A 667 -18.42 43.32 -3.03
C PRO A 667 -18.47 44.74 -2.47
N ALA A 668 -19.11 45.67 -3.18
CA ALA A 668 -19.16 47.08 -2.80
C ALA A 668 -20.04 47.38 -1.58
N ARG A 669 -20.89 46.43 -1.16
CA ARG A 669 -21.87 46.62 -0.09
C ARG A 669 -22.15 45.34 0.67
N ASP A 670 -22.71 45.53 1.85
CA ASP A 670 -23.34 44.46 2.62
C ASP A 670 -24.66 43.99 1.96
N LEU A 671 -25.17 42.85 2.43
CA LEU A 671 -26.48 42.36 2.05
C LEU A 671 -27.60 43.26 2.59
N THR A 672 -28.66 43.41 1.80
CA THR A 672 -29.92 43.97 2.31
C THR A 672 -30.60 42.96 3.24
N GLN A 673 -31.50 43.42 4.12
CA GLN A 673 -32.26 42.53 5.01
C GLN A 673 -33.01 41.42 4.26
N GLU A 674 -33.53 41.70 3.07
CA GLU A 674 -34.20 40.69 2.24
C GLU A 674 -33.22 39.65 1.68
N GLU A 675 -32.03 40.08 1.24
CA GLU A 675 -30.99 39.17 0.75
C GLU A 675 -30.43 38.31 1.89
N TYR A 676 -30.25 38.90 3.08
CA TYR A 676 -29.85 38.18 4.29
C TYR A 676 -30.87 37.11 4.69
N ALA A 677 -32.16 37.46 4.75
CA ALA A 677 -33.23 36.52 5.10
C ALA A 677 -33.33 35.36 4.10
N LYS A 678 -33.10 35.61 2.80
CA LYS A 678 -33.00 34.53 1.80
C LYS A 678 -31.83 33.59 2.08
N MET A 679 -30.70 34.13 2.55
CA MET A 679 -29.52 33.34 2.85
C MET A 679 -29.63 32.56 4.15
N GLU A 680 -30.30 33.12 5.16
CA GLU A 680 -30.71 32.40 6.35
C GLU A 680 -31.61 31.20 5.99
N GLY A 681 -32.63 31.42 5.16
CA GLY A 681 -33.52 30.36 4.67
C GLY A 681 -32.75 29.24 3.97
N PHE A 682 -31.84 29.61 3.05
CA PHE A 682 -30.99 28.65 2.35
C PHE A 682 -30.12 27.83 3.30
N ILE A 683 -29.44 28.46 4.26
CA ILE A 683 -28.57 27.76 5.21
C ILE A 683 -29.36 26.81 6.13
N LYS A 684 -30.56 27.21 6.57
CA LYS A 684 -31.44 26.37 7.39
C LYS A 684 -31.97 25.17 6.61
N GLU A 685 -32.41 25.35 5.38
CA GLU A 685 -32.84 24.25 4.51
C GLU A 685 -31.70 23.26 4.25
N TYR A 686 -30.50 23.77 3.98
CA TYR A 686 -29.31 22.95 3.77
C TYR A 686 -28.94 22.14 5.02
N TYR A 687 -29.08 22.76 6.20
CA TYR A 687 -28.88 22.09 7.48
C TYR A 687 -29.90 20.98 7.73
N ASP A 688 -31.19 21.24 7.48
CA ASP A 688 -32.24 20.21 7.62
C ASP A 688 -31.99 19.02 6.69
N GLY A 689 -31.54 19.28 5.47
CA GLY A 689 -31.08 18.24 4.54
C GLY A 689 -29.92 17.42 5.10
N PHE A 690 -28.90 18.09 5.66
CA PHE A 690 -27.75 17.41 6.25
C PHE A 690 -28.15 16.55 7.46
N VAL A 691 -28.95 17.09 8.38
CA VAL A 691 -29.51 16.35 9.52
C VAL A 691 -30.29 15.12 9.05
N GLY A 692 -31.15 15.28 8.04
CA GLY A 692 -31.93 14.18 7.47
C GLY A 692 -31.05 13.07 6.92
N LYS A 693 -29.97 13.41 6.21
CA LYS A 693 -29.03 12.42 5.68
C LYS A 693 -28.20 11.73 6.76
N VAL A 694 -27.79 12.45 7.81
CA VAL A 694 -27.13 11.83 8.96
C VAL A 694 -28.08 10.88 9.68
N ALA A 695 -29.33 11.29 9.91
CA ALA A 695 -30.36 10.44 10.50
C ALA A 695 -30.56 9.15 9.69
N GLU A 696 -30.65 9.26 8.37
CA GLU A 696 -30.73 8.10 7.48
C GLU A 696 -29.47 7.21 7.57
N GLY A 697 -28.28 7.78 7.39
CA GLY A 697 -27.03 7.02 7.32
C GLY A 697 -26.65 6.34 8.63
N ARG A 698 -26.94 6.99 9.77
CA ARG A 698 -26.65 6.47 11.11
C ARG A 698 -27.82 5.73 11.76
N LYS A 699 -28.96 5.66 11.06
CA LYS A 699 -30.22 5.07 11.58
C LYS A 699 -30.64 5.71 12.91
N LEU A 700 -30.46 7.02 13.03
CA LEU A 700 -30.88 7.83 14.17
C LEU A 700 -32.18 8.56 13.86
N SER A 701 -32.93 8.95 14.88
CA SER A 701 -34.06 9.85 14.67
C SER A 701 -33.58 11.26 14.32
N ILE A 702 -34.34 12.00 13.50
CA ILE A 702 -34.02 13.40 13.17
C ILE A 702 -33.88 14.24 14.45
N ASP A 703 -34.74 14.05 15.43
CA ASP A 703 -34.70 14.78 16.70
C ASP A 703 -33.45 14.45 17.52
N SER A 704 -33.04 13.17 17.54
CA SER A 704 -31.77 12.76 18.15
C SER A 704 -30.58 13.46 17.48
N VAL A 705 -30.53 13.47 16.14
CA VAL A 705 -29.44 14.15 15.41
C VAL A 705 -29.46 15.65 15.70
N ARG A 706 -30.64 16.30 15.68
CA ARG A 706 -30.76 17.74 16.00
C ARG A 706 -30.21 18.06 17.39
N SER A 707 -30.47 17.22 18.38
CA SER A 707 -30.00 17.43 19.76
C SER A 707 -28.48 17.40 19.92
N ILE A 708 -27.77 16.73 19.01
CA ILE A 708 -26.30 16.60 19.01
C ILE A 708 -25.64 17.35 17.86
N ALA A 709 -26.40 18.09 17.05
CA ALA A 709 -25.91 18.81 15.87
C ALA A 709 -25.59 20.28 16.19
N GLU A 710 -26.24 21.23 15.50
CA GLU A 710 -25.97 22.68 15.61
C GLU A 710 -24.50 23.09 15.42
N GLY A 711 -23.76 22.29 14.64
CA GLY A 711 -22.35 22.50 14.36
C GLY A 711 -21.37 22.07 15.45
N HIS A 712 -21.84 21.39 16.50
CA HIS A 712 -21.00 20.88 17.59
C HIS A 712 -20.07 19.80 17.07
N PHE A 713 -18.77 19.94 17.32
CA PHE A 713 -17.79 18.89 17.04
C PHE A 713 -17.50 18.10 18.31
N TYR A 714 -17.12 16.84 18.15
CA TYR A 714 -16.87 15.93 19.28
C TYR A 714 -15.52 15.24 19.10
N SER A 715 -14.91 14.82 20.21
CA SER A 715 -13.85 13.81 20.18
C SER A 715 -14.40 12.49 19.64
N GLY A 716 -13.55 11.55 19.22
CA GLY A 716 -14.01 10.23 18.79
C GLY A 716 -14.68 9.45 19.93
N ILE A 717 -14.21 9.66 21.17
CA ILE A 717 -14.80 9.08 22.38
C ILE A 717 -16.25 9.54 22.56
N GLU A 718 -16.50 10.84 22.52
CA GLU A 718 -17.85 11.39 22.62
C GLU A 718 -18.69 11.02 21.39
N GLY A 719 -18.11 11.06 20.19
CA GLY A 719 -18.75 10.63 18.96
C GLY A 719 -19.29 9.20 19.04
N LYS A 720 -18.56 8.28 19.69
CA LYS A 720 -19.02 6.92 19.94
C LYS A 720 -20.19 6.86 20.90
N LYS A 721 -20.13 7.60 22.01
CA LYS A 721 -21.24 7.67 22.99
C LYS A 721 -22.54 8.19 22.38
N LEU A 722 -22.43 9.10 21.41
CA LEU A 722 -23.57 9.71 20.71
C LEU A 722 -24.06 8.92 19.49
N GLY A 723 -23.41 7.79 19.14
CA GLY A 723 -23.77 6.99 17.96
C GLY A 723 -23.37 7.61 16.62
N LEU A 724 -22.53 8.65 16.63
CA LEU A 724 -21.95 9.24 15.42
C LEU A 724 -20.78 8.40 14.88
N VAL A 725 -20.10 7.68 15.77
CA VAL A 725 -19.01 6.73 15.50
C VAL A 725 -19.43 5.38 16.08
N ASP A 726 -19.08 4.28 15.41
CA ASP A 726 -19.42 2.94 15.88
C ASP A 726 -18.36 2.42 16.87
N GLU A 727 -17.09 2.56 16.52
CA GLU A 727 -15.99 1.99 17.29
C GLU A 727 -14.78 2.92 17.39
N ILE A 728 -14.02 2.77 18.49
CA ILE A 728 -12.72 3.43 18.61
C ILE A 728 -11.70 2.55 17.87
N GLY A 729 -11.06 3.11 16.85
CA GLY A 729 -10.19 2.34 15.96
C GLY A 729 -9.48 3.17 14.90
N GLY A 730 -8.29 2.72 14.52
CA GLY A 730 -7.48 3.33 13.47
C GLY A 730 -7.70 2.71 12.09
N LEU A 731 -6.78 3.01 11.17
CA LEU A 731 -6.75 2.46 9.82
C LEU A 731 -6.59 0.94 9.83
N GLU A 732 -5.78 0.41 10.74
CA GLU A 732 -5.55 -1.04 10.83
C GLU A 732 -6.76 -1.79 11.35
N ASN A 733 -7.40 -1.27 12.41
CA ASN A 733 -8.67 -1.81 12.88
C ASN A 733 -9.74 -1.80 11.76
N ALA A 734 -9.75 -0.75 10.92
CA ALA A 734 -10.69 -0.67 9.80
C ALA A 734 -10.37 -1.69 8.70
N ILE A 735 -9.10 -2.01 8.43
CA ILE A 735 -8.69 -3.06 7.50
C ILE A 735 -9.08 -4.44 8.05
N ASP A 736 -8.81 -4.72 9.33
CA ASP A 736 -9.18 -5.97 10.00
C ASP A 736 -10.70 -6.17 10.00
N LEU A 737 -11.46 -5.11 10.30
CA LEU A 737 -12.92 -5.13 10.25
C LEU A 737 -13.43 -5.32 8.80
N ALA A 738 -12.81 -4.67 7.83
CA ALA A 738 -13.15 -4.86 6.42
C ALA A 738 -12.90 -6.30 5.95
N LYS A 739 -11.86 -6.98 6.45
CA LYS A 739 -11.64 -8.43 6.21
C LYS A 739 -12.80 -9.24 6.79
N SER A 740 -13.12 -9.02 8.06
CA SER A 740 -14.16 -9.74 8.79
C SER A 740 -15.53 -9.59 8.12
N GLU A 741 -15.94 -8.35 7.83
CA GLU A 741 -17.23 -8.03 7.18
C GLU A 741 -17.32 -8.59 5.75
N ALA A 742 -16.18 -8.74 5.07
CA ALA A 742 -16.10 -9.38 3.76
C ALA A 742 -16.18 -10.92 3.80
N GLY A 743 -16.23 -11.53 5.00
CA GLY A 743 -16.19 -12.98 5.19
C GLY A 743 -14.84 -13.61 4.85
N ILE A 744 -13.75 -12.83 4.91
CA ILE A 744 -12.39 -13.31 4.69
C ILE A 744 -11.86 -13.85 6.02
N ALA A 745 -11.27 -15.05 6.02
CA ALA A 745 -10.75 -15.65 7.25
C ALA A 745 -9.61 -14.80 7.84
N PRO A 746 -9.42 -14.77 9.18
CA PRO A 746 -8.38 -13.95 9.82
C PRO A 746 -6.97 -14.25 9.29
N ASP A 747 -6.68 -15.52 9.06
CA ASP A 747 -5.41 -16.06 8.55
C ASP A 747 -5.30 -16.00 7.01
N GLU A 748 -6.38 -15.68 6.30
CA GLU A 748 -6.35 -15.52 4.86
C GLU A 748 -5.67 -14.20 4.48
N GLU A 749 -4.68 -14.32 3.60
CA GLU A 749 -3.95 -13.17 3.07
C GLU A 749 -4.80 -12.34 2.13
N ILE A 750 -4.58 -11.03 2.20
CA ILE A 750 -5.25 -10.06 1.36
C ILE A 750 -4.23 -9.22 0.61
N ASP A 751 -4.65 -8.70 -0.54
CA ASP A 751 -3.93 -7.62 -1.20
C ASP A 751 -4.59 -6.28 -0.84
N ILE A 752 -3.81 -5.38 -0.24
CA ILE A 752 -4.24 -4.00 0.03
C ILE A 752 -3.97 -3.16 -1.23
N ILE A 753 -5.01 -2.56 -1.79
CA ILE A 753 -4.92 -1.66 -2.93
C ILE A 753 -5.16 -0.22 -2.46
N GLU A 754 -4.10 0.57 -2.44
CA GLU A 754 -4.21 1.99 -2.10
C GLU A 754 -4.60 2.84 -3.32
N ILE A 755 -5.81 3.41 -3.30
CA ILE A 755 -6.27 4.31 -4.35
C ILE A 755 -5.73 5.70 -4.08
N SER A 756 -4.81 6.17 -4.94
CA SER A 756 -4.06 7.44 -4.78
C SER A 756 -2.95 7.37 -3.75
N LYS A 757 -2.08 6.37 -3.83
CA LYS A 757 -0.90 6.24 -2.96
C LYS A 757 -0.04 7.52 -2.86
N TYR A 758 0.09 8.26 -3.96
CA TYR A 758 0.94 9.43 -4.07
C TYR A 758 0.14 10.69 -4.41
N LYS A 759 0.59 11.84 -3.88
CA LYS A 759 0.05 13.17 -4.23
C LYS A 759 0.36 13.55 -5.69
N GLY A 760 1.46 13.02 -6.21
CA GLY A 760 2.00 13.27 -7.55
C GLY A 760 3.40 12.68 -7.68
N LEU A 761 4.06 12.90 -8.83
CA LEU A 761 5.42 12.38 -9.07
C LEU A 761 6.48 13.08 -8.22
N PHE A 762 6.41 14.40 -8.07
CA PHE A 762 7.35 15.22 -7.29
C PHE A 762 6.67 16.53 -6.90
N ASN A 763 7.16 17.17 -5.84
CA ASN A 763 6.73 18.51 -5.46
C ASN A 763 7.59 19.55 -6.18
N PHE A 764 7.20 19.96 -7.39
CA PHE A 764 7.75 21.20 -7.95
C PHE A 764 6.94 22.35 -7.33
N PRO A 765 7.55 23.27 -6.57
CA PRO A 765 6.88 24.52 -6.25
C PRO A 765 6.69 25.24 -7.59
N TRP A 766 5.50 25.17 -8.18
CA TRP A 766 5.12 25.88 -9.40
C TRP A 766 4.98 27.40 -9.17
N ARG A 767 5.83 27.98 -8.33
CA ARG A 767 6.30 29.34 -8.52
C ARG A 767 7.60 29.24 -9.32
N ILE A 768 7.46 29.12 -10.65
CA ILE A 768 8.36 29.94 -11.48
C ILE A 768 8.19 31.34 -10.88
N PRO A 769 9.25 31.98 -10.36
CA PRO A 769 9.12 33.38 -9.98
C PRO A 769 8.46 34.06 -11.16
N SER A 770 7.31 34.70 -10.98
CA SER A 770 6.90 35.69 -11.96
C SER A 770 8.11 36.62 -12.05
N LEU A 771 8.90 36.48 -13.12
CA LEU A 771 10.00 37.38 -13.38
C LEU A 771 9.40 38.78 -13.22
N PRO A 772 10.12 39.72 -12.61
CA PRO A 772 9.67 41.09 -12.51
C PRO A 772 9.15 41.47 -13.89
N THR A 773 7.88 41.88 -13.98
CA THR A 773 7.31 42.42 -15.21
C THR A 773 8.26 43.50 -15.70
N GLY A 774 9.08 43.16 -16.69
CA GLY A 774 10.26 43.96 -17.04
C GLY A 774 11.48 43.20 -17.57
N VAL A 775 11.47 41.86 -17.74
CA VAL A 775 12.55 41.21 -18.50
C VAL A 775 12.29 41.38 -19.99
N GLN A 776 13.09 42.25 -20.60
CA GLN A 776 13.11 42.51 -22.03
C GLN A 776 13.16 41.21 -22.84
N ASN A 777 12.48 41.25 -23.97
CA ASN A 777 12.33 40.21 -24.97
C ASN A 777 13.68 39.61 -25.40
N ASN A 778 14.18 38.62 -24.63
CA ASN A 778 15.47 37.99 -24.85
C ASN A 778 15.32 36.85 -25.88
N SER A 779 16.07 36.93 -26.98
CA SER A 779 16.04 35.98 -28.10
C SER A 779 16.40 34.54 -27.67
N VAL A 780 17.25 34.38 -26.66
CA VAL A 780 17.62 33.06 -26.10
C VAL A 780 16.44 32.44 -25.35
N TYR A 781 15.68 33.25 -24.61
CA TYR A 781 14.48 32.79 -23.90
C TYR A 781 13.40 32.33 -24.89
N ASN A 782 13.17 33.08 -25.96
CA ASN A 782 12.20 32.70 -27.00
C ASN A 782 12.61 31.43 -27.75
N TYR A 783 13.92 31.22 -27.97
CA TYR A 783 14.43 29.99 -28.55
C TYR A 783 14.21 28.78 -27.62
N LEU A 784 14.57 28.90 -26.33
CA LEU A 784 14.36 27.83 -25.34
C LEU A 784 12.87 27.52 -25.14
N LYS A 785 12.02 28.54 -25.08
CA LYS A 785 10.56 28.38 -25.03
C LYS A 785 10.05 27.57 -26.23
N LYS A 786 10.51 27.89 -27.43
CA LYS A 786 10.11 27.20 -28.67
C LYS A 786 10.58 25.74 -28.71
N VAL A 787 11.77 25.45 -28.16
CA VAL A 787 12.30 24.08 -28.00
C VAL A 787 11.45 23.28 -27.02
N CYS A 788 11.05 23.88 -25.90
CA CYS A 788 10.27 23.21 -24.85
C CYS A 788 8.80 23.00 -25.25
N GLU A 789 8.20 23.92 -26.00
CA GLU A 789 6.80 23.86 -26.40
C GLU A 789 6.52 22.91 -27.58
N GLN A 790 7.55 22.51 -28.33
CA GLN A 790 7.40 21.66 -29.52
C GLN A 790 8.41 20.48 -29.55
N PRO A 791 8.37 19.57 -28.56
CA PRO A 791 9.32 18.46 -28.51
C PRO A 791 9.13 17.52 -29.71
N GLY A 792 10.20 17.34 -30.49
CA GLY A 792 10.25 16.39 -31.60
C GLY A 792 10.12 16.98 -33.01
N GLN A 793 9.96 18.31 -33.15
CA GLN A 793 10.07 18.97 -34.46
C GLN A 793 11.54 19.31 -34.79
N PRO A 794 11.99 19.12 -36.05
CA PRO A 794 13.33 19.52 -36.46
C PRO A 794 13.47 21.04 -36.38
N LEU A 795 14.38 21.51 -35.53
CA LEU A 795 14.72 22.92 -35.43
C LEU A 795 15.76 23.28 -36.50
N PRO A 796 15.69 24.47 -37.13
CA PRO A 796 16.74 24.93 -38.02
C PRO A 796 18.06 25.06 -37.24
N MET A 797 19.08 24.32 -37.67
CA MET A 797 20.41 24.37 -37.10
C MET A 797 21.02 25.74 -37.42
N MET A 798 21.15 26.64 -36.44
CA MET A 798 21.84 27.90 -36.65
C MET A 798 23.35 27.70 -36.46
N LEU A 799 24.14 28.30 -37.36
CA LEU A 799 25.60 28.18 -37.36
C LEU A 799 26.20 28.75 -36.05
N PRO A 800 27.20 28.09 -35.44
CA PRO A 800 27.91 28.64 -34.29
C PRO A 800 28.45 30.05 -34.60
N GLY A 801 28.06 31.05 -33.79
CA GLY A 801 28.43 32.46 -34.02
C GLY A 801 27.36 33.35 -34.68
N THR A 802 26.17 32.83 -34.97
CA THR A 802 25.03 33.62 -35.51
C THR A 802 24.03 34.08 -34.45
N TYR A 803 24.38 33.97 -33.17
CA TYR A 803 23.58 34.57 -32.10
C TYR A 803 23.70 36.10 -32.18
N PRO A 804 22.61 36.87 -32.11
CA PRO A 804 22.68 38.33 -32.15
C PRO A 804 23.53 38.84 -30.98
N GLU A 805 24.46 39.76 -31.29
CA GLU A 805 25.44 40.26 -30.33
C GLU A 805 24.77 40.81 -29.06
N ILE A 806 25.31 40.37 -27.92
CA ILE A 806 24.89 40.78 -26.59
C ILE A 806 25.50 42.15 -26.32
N SER A 807 24.75 43.22 -26.54
CA SER A 807 25.10 44.53 -25.97
C SER A 807 24.84 44.50 -24.46
N ARG A 808 25.89 44.82 -23.70
CA ARG A 808 25.95 44.84 -22.22
C ARG A 808 24.85 45.66 -21.55
#